data_AF-A0A937PTY1-F1
#
_entry.id   AF-A0A937PTY1-F1
#
_cell.length_a   1.000
_cell.length_b   1.000
_cell.length_c   1.000
_cell.angle_alpha   90.00
_cell.angle_beta   90.00
_cell.angle_gamma   90.00
#
_symmetry.space_group_name_H-M   'P 1'
#
loop_
_entity.id
_entity.type
_entity.pdbx_description
1 polymer ?
#
loop_
_entity_poly.entity_id
_entity_poly.type
_entity_poly.pdbx_seq_one_letter_code
_entity_poly.pdbx_strand_id
1 'polypeptide(L)'
;MCPQRARITIIIVTLCAVSGANPIPAAPGKIETDQQDAAVRTKPRPHLPAASELLDKYAQTQDKLKSFILKYEDEFTGEYDLRSLRNQSERRRGAGGYLGEVRSDGTRHYRSEKLWEKRRAYLPATKSAAQSYPRYNSYLWDGKRFFQYQRSNKTGANDRLFLTPETHKGARGENIISTNRSCVLLGYFEDSYDRAPYNFRRIDDELKQAGKMQVLQNTVSVRGSQCHVIIAQTTESKYKLWIDPQHSFHIARAEITRGGPGIEFGKPEEISLYTYLKNVRFKEFGGLWMPVEADWGYDRKLIRNCFSRADHHHKIVEFTLSPDHNLLRSFETDEIRNGTSVLIIGDRGGSYTWQDGRVVDEKGRMILDCRPKKVSGAVELSPGTRSLKHPTVTELLDKFTETQEKLQSFIIKTQVESKGIENLPSGHKKKVTAEVASEFRFDGNRSSVRFHTFRDNERSYNSRLWDGHTRFDHVRGGSEPGRVVITGERNDDREKQRISRGSLIGKTMGYYYGDDERIDTILRKAIKRGDSVSVQDKLERISGSNCYIIKALTKRGKFIIWLGPEKDYNIVKAISEKGKGDLFYNLPPLKEGEYSYFILNSVQYKTIGDTWLPQKTETQTKRKGLGGKCFGGVTKCNFTQITLNPDHDSLSSFVPDDIMNGATVYIRGVPRIKYTWQDGKVVDKDGREVDVDKLIKAESEKVKNPKPKRK
;
A
#
# COMPACT_ATOMS: atom_id res chain seq x y z
N MET A 1 -45.30 -18.58 19.94
CA MET A 1 -44.15 -17.94 19.29
C MET A 1 -43.50 -18.95 18.35
N CYS A 2 -43.52 -18.66 17.06
CA CYS A 2 -43.23 -19.58 15.95
C CYS A 2 -41.81 -19.29 15.41
N PRO A 3 -40.98 -20.30 15.05
CA PRO A 3 -39.68 -20.03 14.45
C PRO A 3 -39.81 -19.90 12.92
N GLN A 4 -39.49 -18.72 12.39
CA GLN A 4 -39.38 -18.48 10.96
C GLN A 4 -38.13 -19.15 10.37
N ARG A 5 -38.35 -20.03 9.40
CA ARG A 5 -37.35 -20.61 8.49
C ARG A 5 -36.97 -19.56 7.43
N ALA A 6 -35.68 -19.28 7.27
CA ALA A 6 -35.17 -18.53 6.12
C ALA A 6 -34.89 -19.49 4.95
N ARG A 7 -35.45 -19.15 3.79
CA ARG A 7 -35.44 -19.91 2.54
C ARG A 7 -34.10 -19.78 1.82
N ILE A 8 -33.62 -20.89 1.27
CA ILE A 8 -32.53 -20.97 0.29
C ILE A 8 -33.15 -20.68 -1.08
N THR A 9 -32.69 -19.64 -1.76
CA THR A 9 -33.02 -19.37 -3.16
C THR A 9 -32.14 -20.22 -4.06
N ILE A 10 -32.74 -21.21 -4.73
CA ILE A 10 -32.10 -21.99 -5.80
C ILE A 10 -32.27 -21.19 -7.10
N ILE A 11 -31.16 -20.82 -7.73
CA ILE A 11 -31.17 -20.25 -9.08
C ILE A 11 -31.10 -21.42 -10.06
N ILE A 12 -32.21 -21.68 -10.75
CA ILE A 12 -32.29 -22.60 -11.88
C ILE A 12 -31.81 -21.83 -13.12
N VAL A 13 -30.67 -22.22 -13.68
CA VAL A 13 -30.20 -21.72 -14.98
C VAL A 13 -30.88 -22.55 -16.07
N THR A 14 -31.70 -21.90 -16.89
CA THR A 14 -32.36 -22.49 -18.05
C THR A 14 -31.37 -22.51 -19.22
N LEU A 15 -31.02 -23.70 -19.72
CA LEU A 15 -30.29 -23.87 -20.98
C LEU A 15 -31.25 -23.61 -22.16
N CYS A 16 -30.98 -22.58 -22.96
CA CYS A 16 -31.55 -22.44 -24.29
C CYS A 16 -30.78 -23.33 -25.27
N ALA A 17 -31.43 -24.37 -25.79
CA ALA A 17 -31.01 -25.08 -26.98
C ALA A 17 -31.45 -24.29 -28.21
N VAL A 18 -30.51 -23.97 -29.11
CA VAL A 18 -30.82 -23.51 -30.46
C VAL A 18 -30.40 -24.62 -31.41
N SER A 19 -31.41 -25.29 -31.97
CA SER A 19 -31.32 -26.22 -33.08
C SER A 19 -31.24 -25.43 -34.39
N GLY A 20 -30.22 -25.73 -35.19
CA GLY A 20 -30.10 -25.27 -36.57
C GLY A 20 -29.70 -26.47 -37.43
N ALA A 21 -30.71 -27.19 -37.92
CA ALA A 21 -30.56 -28.23 -38.93
C ALA A 21 -30.44 -27.57 -40.31
N ASN A 22 -29.60 -28.12 -41.19
CA ASN A 22 -29.75 -28.06 -42.64
C ASN A 22 -28.82 -29.06 -43.35
N PRO A 23 -29.11 -29.42 -44.62
CA PRO A 23 -29.41 -30.80 -44.97
C PRO A 23 -28.27 -31.56 -45.68
N ILE A 24 -28.47 -32.87 -45.70
CA ILE A 24 -27.82 -33.88 -46.52
C ILE A 24 -28.00 -33.57 -48.02
N PRO A 25 -26.99 -33.84 -48.86
CA PRO A 25 -27.26 -34.30 -50.21
C PRO A 25 -26.73 -35.72 -50.46
N ALA A 26 -27.48 -36.43 -51.30
CA ALA A 26 -27.32 -37.81 -51.71
C ALA A 26 -26.09 -38.05 -52.62
N ALA A 27 -25.69 -39.32 -52.65
CA ALA A 27 -24.64 -39.94 -53.47
C ALA A 27 -25.07 -40.11 -54.97
N PRO A 28 -24.31 -40.85 -55.81
CA PRO A 28 -22.91 -40.67 -56.22
C PRO A 28 -22.77 -40.58 -57.76
N GLY A 29 -21.74 -39.89 -58.25
CA GLY A 29 -21.31 -39.92 -59.65
C GLY A 29 -19.93 -40.55 -59.78
N LYS A 30 -19.82 -41.61 -60.59
CA LYS A 30 -18.56 -42.18 -61.09
C LYS A 30 -17.70 -41.07 -61.73
N ILE A 31 -16.39 -41.09 -61.52
CA ILE A 31 -15.35 -40.71 -62.50
C ILE A 31 -13.97 -41.21 -62.00
N GLU A 32 -13.32 -41.92 -62.92
CA GLU A 32 -11.88 -42.12 -63.18
C GLU A 32 -10.89 -42.40 -62.03
N THR A 33 -10.41 -43.64 -62.05
CA THR A 33 -9.10 -44.06 -61.57
C THR A 33 -7.99 -43.32 -62.32
N ASP A 34 -7.39 -42.33 -61.66
CA ASP A 34 -6.04 -41.87 -61.99
C ASP A 34 -5.07 -42.27 -60.86
N GLN A 35 -4.18 -43.20 -61.20
CA GLN A 35 -3.00 -43.50 -60.41
C GLN A 35 -2.05 -42.31 -60.47
N GLN A 36 -2.08 -41.46 -59.45
CA GLN A 36 -0.98 -40.55 -59.15
C GLN A 36 -0.31 -40.98 -57.85
N ASP A 37 0.97 -41.36 -57.98
CA ASP A 37 1.93 -41.56 -56.91
C ASP A 37 2.05 -40.29 -56.05
N ALA A 38 1.18 -40.17 -55.04
CA ALA A 38 1.30 -39.17 -54.01
C ALA A 38 2.38 -39.60 -53.01
N ALA A 39 3.61 -39.15 -53.25
CA ALA A 39 4.66 -39.12 -52.25
C ALA A 39 4.11 -38.45 -50.98
N VAL A 40 3.80 -39.26 -49.96
CA VAL A 40 3.38 -38.82 -48.63
C VAL A 40 4.53 -38.01 -48.06
N ARG A 41 4.50 -36.68 -48.29
CA ARG A 41 5.33 -35.71 -47.57
C ARG A 41 4.96 -35.83 -46.11
N THR A 42 5.69 -36.66 -45.38
CA THR A 42 5.65 -36.73 -43.93
C THR A 42 5.91 -35.30 -43.44
N LYS A 43 4.87 -34.65 -42.90
CA LYS A 43 5.03 -33.33 -42.27
C LYS A 43 6.18 -33.47 -41.27
N PRO A 44 7.24 -32.65 -41.36
CA PRO A 44 8.36 -32.74 -40.44
C PRO A 44 7.80 -32.70 -39.02
N ARG A 45 8.13 -33.72 -38.21
CA ARG A 45 7.68 -33.76 -36.82
C ARG A 45 8.12 -32.45 -36.17
N PRO A 46 7.22 -31.75 -35.46
CA PRO A 46 7.58 -30.51 -34.79
C PRO A 46 8.79 -30.79 -33.89
N HIS A 47 9.84 -29.97 -34.06
CA HIS A 47 11.09 -30.12 -33.33
C HIS A 47 10.80 -29.95 -31.83
N LEU A 48 10.91 -31.04 -31.06
CA LEU A 48 10.77 -30.99 -29.62
C LEU A 48 12.01 -30.28 -29.05
N PRO A 49 11.85 -29.17 -28.31
CA PRO A 49 13.00 -28.47 -27.76
C PRO A 49 13.75 -29.36 -26.77
N ALA A 50 15.08 -29.26 -26.79
CA ALA A 50 15.91 -29.95 -25.81
C ALA A 50 15.68 -29.37 -24.40
N ALA A 51 15.86 -30.17 -23.36
CA ALA A 51 15.68 -29.69 -21.99
C ALA A 51 16.68 -28.57 -21.64
N SER A 52 17.92 -28.64 -22.13
CA SER A 52 18.91 -27.57 -22.01
C SER A 52 18.44 -26.26 -22.64
N GLU A 53 17.83 -26.32 -23.83
CA GLU A 53 17.27 -25.15 -24.51
C GLU A 53 16.17 -24.47 -23.66
N LEU A 54 15.27 -25.26 -23.08
CA LEU A 54 14.22 -24.74 -22.19
C LEU A 54 14.82 -24.10 -20.92
N LEU A 55 15.82 -24.74 -20.31
CA LEU A 55 16.51 -24.21 -19.13
C LEU A 55 17.30 -22.94 -19.43
N ASP A 56 17.91 -22.83 -20.62
CA ASP A 56 18.62 -21.62 -21.03
C ASP A 56 17.65 -20.45 -21.25
N LYS A 57 16.48 -20.68 -21.86
CA LYS A 57 15.43 -19.64 -21.99
C LYS A 57 14.86 -19.22 -20.63
N TYR A 58 14.69 -20.18 -19.72
CA TYR A 58 14.32 -19.89 -18.34
C TYR A 58 15.40 -19.05 -17.62
N ALA A 59 16.66 -19.45 -17.72
CA ALA A 59 17.81 -18.76 -17.11
C ALA A 59 17.92 -17.32 -17.65
N GLN A 60 17.78 -17.12 -18.95
CA GLN A 60 17.75 -15.79 -19.58
C GLN A 60 16.62 -14.92 -19.03
N THR A 61 15.46 -15.51 -18.74
CA THR A 61 14.33 -14.78 -18.14
C THR A 61 14.62 -14.42 -16.69
N GLN A 62 15.16 -15.34 -15.89
CA GLN A 62 15.57 -15.06 -14.51
C GLN A 62 16.68 -14.01 -14.43
N ASP A 63 17.59 -13.98 -15.40
CA ASP A 63 18.66 -12.99 -15.46
C ASP A 63 18.16 -11.56 -15.70
N LYS A 64 16.97 -11.41 -16.30
CA LYS A 64 16.29 -10.12 -16.41
C LYS A 64 15.68 -9.67 -15.07
N LEU A 65 15.50 -10.58 -14.11
CA LEU A 65 14.99 -10.33 -12.76
C LEU A 65 16.11 -10.09 -11.72
N LYS A 66 17.31 -9.67 -12.14
CA LYS A 66 18.43 -9.40 -11.21
C LYS A 66 18.19 -8.18 -10.33
N SER A 67 17.50 -7.15 -10.85
CA SER A 67 17.21 -5.92 -10.10
C SER A 67 15.70 -5.73 -9.89
N PHE A 68 15.25 -5.74 -8.63
CA PHE A 68 13.85 -5.59 -8.28
C PHE A 68 13.62 -5.15 -6.84
N ILE A 69 12.42 -4.62 -6.59
CA ILE A 69 11.80 -4.54 -5.27
C ILE A 69 10.46 -5.26 -5.34
N LEU A 70 10.20 -6.17 -4.42
CA LEU A 70 8.91 -6.84 -4.31
C LEU A 70 8.40 -6.80 -2.88
N LYS A 71 7.08 -6.72 -2.72
CA LYS A 71 6.38 -6.92 -1.46
C LYS A 71 5.43 -8.09 -1.61
N TYR A 72 5.33 -8.90 -0.56
CA TYR A 72 4.54 -10.12 -0.59
C TYR A 72 3.77 -10.34 0.71
N GLU A 73 2.71 -11.13 0.56
CA GLU A 73 1.94 -11.74 1.63
C GLU A 73 2.08 -13.27 1.48
N ASP A 74 2.25 -13.96 2.59
CA ASP A 74 2.35 -15.42 2.62
C ASP A 74 1.48 -15.92 3.78
N GLU A 75 0.54 -16.81 3.51
CA GLU A 75 -0.23 -17.51 4.52
C GLU A 75 0.19 -18.96 4.55
N PHE A 76 0.32 -19.55 5.74
CA PHE A 76 0.76 -20.94 5.83
C PHE A 76 0.02 -21.72 6.91
N THR A 77 -0.10 -23.02 6.66
CA THR A 77 -0.46 -24.04 7.64
C THR A 77 0.68 -25.04 7.75
N GLY A 78 1.16 -25.27 8.97
CA GLY A 78 2.29 -26.16 9.23
C GLY A 78 1.97 -27.21 10.30
N GLU A 79 2.58 -28.37 10.16
CA GLU A 79 2.54 -29.44 11.15
C GLU A 79 3.93 -30.03 11.34
N TYR A 80 4.34 -30.15 12.60
CA TYR A 80 5.65 -30.66 12.99
C TYR A 80 5.49 -31.71 14.09
N ASP A 81 6.17 -32.84 13.92
CA ASP A 81 6.35 -33.85 14.94
C ASP A 81 7.85 -34.00 15.23
N LEU A 82 8.28 -33.41 16.35
CA LEU A 82 9.68 -33.36 16.77
C LEU A 82 9.93 -34.24 18.01
N ARG A 83 9.06 -35.24 18.27
CA ARG A 83 9.11 -36.07 19.49
C ARG A 83 10.44 -36.77 19.74
N SER A 84 11.25 -36.98 18.71
CA SER A 84 12.58 -37.59 18.83
C SER A 84 13.72 -36.61 19.16
N LEU A 85 13.49 -35.30 19.02
CA LEU A 85 14.46 -34.26 19.37
C LEU A 85 14.27 -33.92 20.85
N ARG A 86 15.28 -34.27 21.66
CA ARG A 86 15.34 -34.20 23.13
C ARG A 86 14.42 -33.11 23.74
N ASN A 87 13.51 -33.54 24.62
CA ASN A 87 12.61 -32.73 25.46
C ASN A 87 11.42 -32.01 24.78
N GLN A 88 11.06 -32.35 23.54
CA GLN A 88 9.78 -31.88 22.95
C GLN A 88 8.79 -33.05 22.85
N SER A 89 7.82 -33.13 23.76
CA SER A 89 6.87 -34.25 23.82
C SER A 89 5.70 -34.15 22.83
N GLU A 90 5.59 -33.09 22.02
CA GLU A 90 4.32 -32.73 21.39
C GLU A 90 4.42 -32.46 19.90
N ARG A 91 3.48 -33.08 19.16
CA ARG A 91 3.10 -32.73 17.79
C ARG A 91 2.47 -31.34 17.80
N ARG A 92 2.92 -30.44 16.93
CA ARG A 92 2.44 -29.06 16.85
C ARG A 92 1.78 -28.80 15.51
N ARG A 93 0.62 -28.15 15.54
CA ARG A 93 -0.03 -27.57 14.36
C ARG A 93 -0.05 -26.05 14.51
N GLY A 94 0.26 -25.34 13.44
CA GLY A 94 0.26 -23.89 13.42
C GLY A 94 -0.35 -23.36 12.14
N ALA A 95 -0.96 -22.20 12.24
CA ALA A 95 -1.24 -21.35 11.10
C ALA A 95 -0.65 -19.97 11.39
N GLY A 96 -0.22 -19.29 10.34
CA GLY A 96 0.37 -17.96 10.44
C GLY A 96 0.45 -17.29 9.10
N GLY A 97 1.08 -16.13 9.09
CA GLY A 97 1.43 -15.48 7.84
C GLY A 97 2.59 -14.50 8.00
N TYR A 98 3.05 -14.05 6.84
CA TYR A 98 4.12 -13.11 6.66
C TYR A 98 3.65 -11.94 5.80
N LEU A 99 4.09 -10.73 6.17
CA LEU A 99 4.17 -9.58 5.27
C LEU A 99 5.64 -9.31 5.10
N GLY A 100 6.14 -9.32 3.87
CA GLY A 100 7.56 -9.12 3.64
C GLY A 100 7.87 -8.27 2.44
N GLU A 101 9.14 -7.89 2.38
CA GLU A 101 9.72 -7.13 1.28
C GLU A 101 11.06 -7.75 0.92
N VAL A 102 11.37 -7.81 -0.38
CA VAL A 102 12.67 -8.23 -0.90
C VAL A 102 13.16 -7.18 -1.87
N ARG A 103 14.46 -6.87 -1.80
CA ARG A 103 15.14 -5.98 -2.73
C ARG A 103 16.40 -6.67 -3.21
N SER A 104 16.69 -6.57 -4.49
CA SER A 104 17.96 -7.03 -5.05
C SER A 104 18.38 -6.14 -6.19
N ASP A 105 19.68 -5.88 -6.34
CA ASP A 105 20.27 -5.27 -7.53
C ASP A 105 21.21 -6.26 -8.27
N GLY A 106 21.09 -7.54 -7.96
CA GLY A 106 21.93 -8.62 -8.46
C GLY A 106 23.22 -8.84 -7.66
N THR A 107 23.65 -7.86 -6.84
CA THR A 107 24.87 -7.95 -6.02
C THR A 107 24.56 -7.87 -4.52
N ARG A 108 23.64 -6.98 -4.17
CA ARG A 108 23.14 -6.70 -2.84
C ARG A 108 21.74 -7.25 -2.71
N HIS A 109 21.42 -7.71 -1.51
CA HIS A 109 20.13 -8.33 -1.23
C HIS A 109 19.63 -7.85 0.11
N TYR A 110 18.36 -7.47 0.16
CA TYR A 110 17.68 -7.13 1.39
C TYR A 110 16.37 -7.90 1.47
N ARG A 111 16.04 -8.35 2.66
CA ARG A 111 14.76 -8.96 2.99
C ARG A 111 14.29 -8.42 4.33
N SER A 112 13.02 -8.08 4.43
CA SER A 112 12.37 -7.95 5.73
C SER A 112 11.05 -8.69 5.77
N GLU A 113 10.65 -9.09 6.97
CA GLU A 113 9.43 -9.83 7.21
C GLU A 113 8.82 -9.52 8.56
N LYS A 114 7.50 -9.48 8.58
CA LYS A 114 6.66 -9.41 9.77
C LYS A 114 5.90 -10.71 9.88
N LEU A 115 6.26 -11.52 10.86
CA LEU A 115 5.63 -12.82 11.12
C LEU A 115 4.57 -12.68 12.22
N TRP A 116 3.33 -13.08 11.92
CA TRP A 116 2.32 -13.38 12.93
C TRP A 116 2.07 -14.89 12.93
N GLU A 117 2.44 -15.54 14.02
CA GLU A 117 2.21 -16.98 14.20
C GLU A 117 1.49 -17.24 15.53
N LYS A 118 0.58 -18.20 15.52
CA LYS A 118 0.00 -18.75 16.76
C LYS A 118 0.58 -20.14 17.00
N ARG A 119 1.72 -20.22 17.69
CA ARG A 119 2.22 -21.49 18.21
C ARG A 119 1.47 -21.79 19.51
N ARG A 120 0.48 -22.69 19.47
CA ARG A 120 -0.09 -23.29 20.68
C ARG A 120 -0.06 -24.81 20.56
N ALA A 121 0.22 -25.47 21.68
CA ALA A 121 0.34 -26.91 21.78
C ALA A 121 -0.93 -27.65 21.32
N TYR A 122 -2.13 -27.11 21.58
CA TYR A 122 -3.39 -27.77 21.25
C TYR A 122 -4.54 -26.78 21.05
N LEU A 123 -4.61 -26.08 19.91
CA LEU A 123 -5.88 -25.45 19.51
C LEU A 123 -6.26 -25.86 18.08
N PRO A 124 -7.57 -26.03 17.78
CA PRO A 124 -8.04 -26.15 16.42
C PRO A 124 -7.56 -24.96 15.60
N ALA A 125 -7.10 -25.23 14.37
CA ALA A 125 -6.39 -24.33 13.46
C ALA A 125 -7.23 -23.12 12.95
N THR A 126 -8.29 -22.72 13.65
CA THR A 126 -9.38 -21.90 13.08
C THR A 126 -9.34 -20.42 13.46
N LYS A 127 -8.36 -19.94 14.23
CA LYS A 127 -8.23 -18.50 14.54
C LYS A 127 -6.80 -18.01 14.38
N SER A 128 -6.56 -17.30 13.27
CA SER A 128 -5.33 -16.56 12.93
C SER A 128 -4.84 -15.70 14.11
N ALA A 129 -3.51 -15.62 14.29
CA ALA A 129 -2.92 -14.72 15.27
C ALA A 129 -3.30 -13.27 14.96
N ALA A 130 -3.59 -12.46 15.99
CA ALA A 130 -3.84 -11.05 15.78
C ALA A 130 -2.60 -10.38 15.14
N GLN A 131 -2.77 -9.76 13.98
CA GLN A 131 -1.71 -9.05 13.23
C GLN A 131 -1.12 -7.85 14.01
N SER A 132 -1.60 -7.55 15.21
CA SER A 132 -1.24 -6.35 15.96
C SER A 132 0.17 -6.37 16.57
N TYR A 133 0.86 -7.51 16.65
CA TYR A 133 2.20 -7.63 17.25
C TYR A 133 3.13 -8.62 16.52
N PRO A 134 3.44 -8.40 15.24
CA PRO A 134 4.29 -9.32 14.48
C PRO A 134 5.73 -9.32 15.01
N ARG A 135 6.43 -10.45 14.91
CA ARG A 135 7.89 -10.49 15.04
C ARG A 135 8.49 -9.92 13.77
N TYR A 136 9.49 -9.06 13.90
CA TYR A 136 10.15 -8.45 12.76
C TYR A 136 11.56 -8.99 12.63
N ASN A 137 11.86 -9.51 11.44
CA ASN A 137 13.21 -9.87 11.05
C ASN A 137 13.58 -9.12 9.78
N SER A 138 14.84 -8.73 9.66
CA SER A 138 15.42 -8.32 8.40
C SER A 138 16.81 -8.90 8.21
N TYR A 139 17.18 -9.03 6.94
CA TYR A 139 18.40 -9.61 6.46
C TYR A 139 18.95 -8.69 5.38
N LEU A 140 20.22 -8.32 5.46
CA LEU A 140 20.89 -7.48 4.47
C LEU A 140 22.24 -8.10 4.11
N TRP A 141 22.50 -8.18 2.81
CA TRP A 141 23.82 -8.41 2.23
C TRP A 141 24.17 -7.17 1.44
N ASP A 142 25.17 -6.44 1.91
CA ASP A 142 25.62 -5.18 1.29
C ASP A 142 26.69 -5.40 0.20
N GLY A 143 26.98 -6.66 -0.14
CA GLY A 143 28.08 -7.04 -1.03
C GLY A 143 29.33 -7.51 -0.28
N LYS A 144 29.43 -7.24 1.03
CA LYS A 144 30.60 -7.56 1.86
C LYS A 144 30.24 -8.22 3.18
N ARG A 145 29.14 -7.79 3.80
CA ARG A 145 28.71 -8.18 5.13
C ARG A 145 27.27 -8.64 5.10
N PHE A 146 26.99 -9.63 5.94
CA PHE A 146 25.65 -10.08 6.23
C PHE A 146 25.19 -9.47 7.55
N PHE A 147 24.00 -8.88 7.54
CA PHE A 147 23.30 -8.36 8.69
C PHE A 147 22.02 -9.19 8.87
N GLN A 148 21.73 -9.59 10.10
CA GLN A 148 20.44 -10.12 10.50
C GLN A 148 19.95 -9.34 11.71
N TYR A 149 18.90 -8.54 11.53
CA TYR A 149 18.30 -7.74 12.58
C TYR A 149 16.97 -8.38 13.02
N GLN A 150 16.82 -8.56 14.32
CA GLN A 150 15.63 -9.11 14.96
C GLN A 150 15.08 -8.07 15.92
N ARG A 151 13.81 -7.72 15.75
CA ARG A 151 13.13 -6.74 16.62
C ARG A 151 12.08 -7.43 17.47
N SER A 152 12.17 -7.20 18.78
CA SER A 152 11.23 -7.73 19.76
C SER A 152 9.91 -6.98 19.71
N ASN A 153 8.82 -7.69 19.95
CA ASN A 153 7.46 -7.14 19.94
C ASN A 153 7.04 -6.49 21.27
N LYS A 154 7.80 -6.67 22.36
CA LYS A 154 7.42 -6.20 23.71
C LYS A 154 8.10 -4.89 24.12
N THR A 155 9.40 -4.74 23.86
CA THR A 155 10.20 -3.56 24.22
C THR A 155 11.38 -3.44 23.24
N GLY A 156 11.80 -2.21 22.92
CA GLY A 156 12.99 -1.98 22.08
C GLY A 156 14.30 -2.49 22.70
N ALA A 157 14.32 -2.74 24.02
CA ALA A 157 15.49 -3.23 24.76
C ALA A 157 15.95 -4.65 24.39
N ASN A 158 15.17 -5.38 23.58
CA ASN A 158 15.45 -6.77 23.19
C ASN A 158 15.77 -6.92 21.70
N ASP A 159 16.02 -5.81 21.01
CA ASP A 159 16.43 -5.85 19.61
C ASP A 159 17.86 -6.41 19.52
N ARG A 160 18.10 -7.29 18.54
CA ARG A 160 19.40 -7.94 18.30
C ARG A 160 19.83 -7.76 16.86
N LEU A 161 21.11 -7.47 16.66
CA LEU A 161 21.75 -7.45 15.36
C LEU A 161 22.86 -8.50 15.33
N PHE A 162 22.80 -9.42 14.39
CA PHE A 162 23.90 -10.33 14.06
C PHE A 162 24.61 -9.80 12.83
N LEU A 163 25.94 -9.73 12.87
CA LEU A 163 26.74 -9.19 11.76
C LEU A 163 27.96 -10.08 11.50
N THR A 164 28.27 -10.36 10.23
CA THR A 164 29.56 -10.97 9.85
C THR A 164 30.64 -9.91 9.62
N PRO A 165 31.92 -10.20 9.92
CA PRO A 165 33.03 -9.37 9.43
C PRO A 165 33.11 -9.39 7.89
N GLU A 166 33.78 -8.39 7.29
CA GLU A 166 33.94 -8.29 5.81
C GLU A 166 34.63 -9.52 5.20
N THR A 167 35.47 -10.22 5.96
CA THR A 167 36.33 -11.31 5.50
C THR A 167 35.69 -12.69 5.58
N HIS A 168 34.38 -12.78 5.85
CA HIS A 168 33.71 -14.07 6.04
C HIS A 168 33.51 -14.82 4.71
N LYS A 169 34.49 -15.66 4.33
CA LYS A 169 34.56 -16.42 3.06
C LYS A 169 33.33 -17.29 2.71
N GLY A 170 32.44 -17.57 3.66
CA GLY A 170 31.22 -18.35 3.44
C GLY A 170 29.93 -17.55 3.24
N ALA A 171 29.93 -16.23 3.41
CA ALA A 171 28.71 -15.45 3.30
C ALA A 171 28.43 -15.13 1.82
N ARG A 172 27.28 -15.57 1.31
CA ARG A 172 26.80 -15.23 -0.04
C ARG A 172 25.47 -14.50 0.07
N GLY A 173 25.33 -13.42 -0.70
CA GLY A 173 24.11 -12.62 -0.73
C GLY A 173 22.87 -13.37 -1.21
N GLU A 174 23.07 -14.34 -2.10
CA GLU A 174 22.05 -15.22 -2.64
C GLU A 174 21.26 -15.95 -1.55
N ASN A 175 21.88 -16.22 -0.39
CA ASN A 175 21.23 -16.86 0.75
C ASN A 175 20.04 -16.05 1.29
N ILE A 176 20.05 -14.72 1.11
CA ILE A 176 18.93 -13.87 1.52
C ILE A 176 17.73 -14.05 0.61
N ILE A 177 17.96 -14.16 -0.70
CA ILE A 177 16.90 -14.44 -1.68
C ILE A 177 16.39 -15.86 -1.49
N SER A 178 17.30 -16.82 -1.38
CA SER A 178 16.92 -18.22 -1.46
C SER A 178 16.22 -18.76 -0.22
N THR A 179 16.44 -18.14 0.94
CA THR A 179 15.68 -18.42 2.16
C THR A 179 14.36 -17.65 2.25
N ASN A 180 14.07 -16.77 1.28
CA ASN A 180 12.84 -15.98 1.24
C ASN A 180 11.62 -16.85 0.89
N ARG A 181 10.42 -16.46 1.33
CA ARG A 181 9.19 -17.21 0.97
C ARG A 181 8.81 -17.11 -0.51
N SER A 182 9.23 -16.05 -1.19
CA SER A 182 9.08 -15.86 -2.63
C SER A 182 10.13 -16.64 -3.44
N CYS A 183 11.07 -17.34 -2.79
CA CYS A 183 12.19 -17.98 -3.46
C CYS A 183 11.73 -19.03 -4.49
N VAL A 184 10.65 -19.77 -4.19
CA VAL A 184 10.05 -20.75 -5.10
C VAL A 184 9.50 -20.11 -6.37
N LEU A 185 8.98 -18.88 -6.30
CA LEU A 185 8.54 -18.12 -7.48
C LEU A 185 9.74 -17.59 -8.29
N LEU A 186 10.85 -17.34 -7.61
CA LEU A 186 12.13 -16.93 -8.22
C LEU A 186 12.99 -18.12 -8.65
N GLY A 187 12.49 -19.36 -8.55
CA GLY A 187 13.22 -20.54 -9.03
C GLY A 187 14.21 -21.17 -8.07
N TYR A 188 14.16 -20.81 -6.80
CA TYR A 188 14.97 -21.40 -5.74
C TYR A 188 14.09 -22.36 -4.94
N PHE A 189 14.48 -23.63 -4.90
CA PHE A 189 13.81 -24.65 -4.12
C PHE A 189 14.71 -25.11 -2.98
N GLU A 190 14.10 -25.51 -1.87
CA GLU A 190 14.86 -26.03 -0.72
C GLU A 190 15.49 -27.37 -1.06
N ASP A 191 16.82 -27.36 -1.29
CA ASP A 191 17.57 -28.52 -1.78
C ASP A 191 18.71 -28.98 -0.84
N SER A 192 19.00 -28.31 0.28
CA SER A 192 19.97 -28.87 1.27
C SER A 192 19.81 -28.35 2.69
N TYR A 193 19.72 -29.27 3.66
CA TYR A 193 19.80 -28.98 5.09
C TYR A 193 21.23 -29.13 5.64
N ASP A 194 22.18 -29.66 4.86
CA ASP A 194 23.35 -30.30 5.47
C ASP A 194 24.64 -29.53 5.60
N ARG A 195 24.80 -28.36 4.99
CA ARG A 195 25.97 -27.52 5.29
C ARG A 195 25.53 -26.09 5.36
N ALA A 196 25.57 -25.53 6.57
CA ALA A 196 25.80 -24.11 6.69
C ALA A 196 27.08 -23.79 5.87
N PRO A 197 27.02 -22.80 4.97
CA PRO A 197 25.89 -21.95 4.65
C PRO A 197 25.03 -22.56 3.53
N TYR A 198 23.71 -22.62 3.75
CA TYR A 198 22.69 -23.17 2.87
C TYR A 198 22.95 -22.91 1.38
N ASN A 199 23.34 -23.94 0.62
CA ASN A 199 23.56 -23.83 -0.82
C ASN A 199 22.24 -24.00 -1.55
N PHE A 200 21.38 -22.98 -1.51
CA PHE A 200 20.27 -22.93 -2.44
C PHE A 200 20.80 -22.48 -3.79
N ARG A 201 20.65 -23.33 -4.81
CA ARG A 201 20.96 -22.99 -6.20
C ARG A 201 19.69 -22.65 -6.96
N ARG A 202 19.83 -21.85 -8.00
CA ARG A 202 18.73 -21.65 -8.94
C ARG A 202 18.49 -22.99 -9.65
N ILE A 203 17.24 -23.34 -9.86
CA ILE A 203 16.85 -24.66 -10.34
C ILE A 203 17.47 -25.05 -11.69
N ASP A 204 17.73 -24.10 -12.58
CA ASP A 204 18.43 -24.35 -13.84
C ASP A 204 19.90 -24.71 -13.64
N ASP A 205 20.61 -24.08 -12.70
CA ASP A 205 22.01 -24.44 -12.39
C ASP A 205 22.10 -25.86 -11.81
N GLU A 206 21.11 -26.24 -11.01
CA GLU A 206 21.01 -27.58 -10.44
C GLU A 206 20.67 -28.63 -11.50
N LEU A 207 19.68 -28.35 -12.35
CA LEU A 207 19.28 -29.28 -13.41
C LEU A 207 20.31 -29.41 -14.53
N LYS A 208 21.14 -28.39 -14.77
CA LYS A 208 22.30 -28.49 -15.67
C LYS A 208 23.35 -29.50 -15.18
N GLN A 209 23.35 -29.84 -13.89
CA GLN A 209 24.22 -30.86 -13.29
C GLN A 209 23.53 -32.24 -13.19
N ALA A 210 22.28 -32.37 -13.63
CA ALA A 210 21.55 -33.63 -13.55
C ALA A 210 22.15 -34.68 -14.49
N GLY A 211 22.42 -35.88 -13.97
CA GLY A 211 22.96 -36.99 -14.76
C GLY A 211 21.96 -37.54 -15.79
N LYS A 212 20.65 -37.29 -15.59
CA LYS A 212 19.58 -37.65 -16.53
C LYS A 212 18.56 -36.54 -16.61
N MET A 213 18.19 -36.15 -17.83
CA MET A 213 17.17 -35.14 -18.10
C MET A 213 16.43 -35.45 -19.41
N GLN A 214 15.10 -35.35 -19.40
CA GLN A 214 14.27 -35.57 -20.58
C GLN A 214 13.09 -34.59 -20.62
N VAL A 215 12.70 -34.17 -21.82
CA VAL A 215 11.44 -33.45 -22.07
C VAL A 215 10.40 -34.46 -22.53
N LEU A 216 9.21 -34.43 -21.93
CA LEU A 216 8.10 -35.26 -22.42
C LEU A 216 7.67 -34.83 -23.83
N GLN A 217 7.29 -35.79 -24.67
CA GLN A 217 6.91 -35.53 -26.07
C GLN A 217 5.72 -34.59 -26.22
N ASN A 218 4.75 -34.69 -25.30
CA ASN A 218 3.54 -33.88 -25.33
C ASN A 218 3.62 -32.75 -24.31
N THR A 219 3.16 -31.56 -24.71
CA THR A 219 2.89 -30.48 -23.76
C THR A 219 1.72 -30.85 -22.86
N VAL A 220 1.71 -30.30 -21.64
CA VAL A 220 0.64 -30.49 -20.67
C VAL A 220 -0.02 -29.15 -20.39
N SER A 221 -1.35 -29.08 -20.50
CA SER A 221 -2.07 -27.87 -20.14
C SER A 221 -2.04 -27.65 -18.63
N VAL A 222 -1.49 -26.52 -18.20
CA VAL A 222 -1.50 -26.07 -16.81
C VAL A 222 -2.23 -24.73 -16.76
N ARG A 223 -3.46 -24.75 -16.25
CA ARG A 223 -4.35 -23.56 -16.18
C ARG A 223 -4.52 -22.83 -17.52
N GLY A 224 -4.57 -23.58 -18.62
CA GLY A 224 -4.77 -23.03 -19.96
C GLY A 224 -3.49 -22.78 -20.76
N SER A 225 -2.30 -22.70 -20.11
CA SER A 225 -1.04 -22.63 -20.86
C SER A 225 -0.52 -24.02 -21.22
N GLN A 226 0.07 -24.14 -22.41
CA GLN A 226 0.70 -25.38 -22.88
C GLN A 226 2.15 -25.44 -22.40
N CYS A 227 2.41 -26.21 -21.36
CA CYS A 227 3.73 -26.29 -20.74
C CYS A 227 4.54 -27.49 -21.25
N HIS A 228 5.85 -27.30 -21.44
CA HIS A 228 6.79 -28.41 -21.61
C HIS A 228 7.10 -29.04 -20.26
N VAL A 229 7.17 -30.37 -20.19
CA VAL A 229 7.45 -31.07 -18.94
C VAL A 229 8.87 -31.63 -18.95
N ILE A 230 9.72 -31.11 -18.06
CA ILE A 230 11.08 -31.61 -17.84
C ILE A 230 11.03 -32.61 -16.68
N ILE A 231 11.54 -33.81 -16.92
CA ILE A 231 11.85 -34.79 -15.88
C ILE A 231 13.36 -34.88 -15.77
N ALA A 232 13.90 -34.67 -14.58
CA ALA A 232 15.33 -34.72 -14.33
C ALA A 232 15.65 -35.48 -13.06
N GLN A 233 16.85 -36.04 -12.99
CA GLN A 233 17.36 -36.75 -11.82
C GLN A 233 18.82 -36.38 -11.58
N THR A 234 19.08 -35.81 -10.41
CA THR A 234 20.44 -35.60 -9.87
C THR A 234 20.83 -36.81 -9.02
N THR A 235 22.01 -36.77 -8.41
CA THR A 235 22.44 -37.79 -7.44
C THR A 235 21.52 -37.89 -6.22
N GLU A 236 20.85 -36.79 -5.85
CA GLU A 236 20.09 -36.69 -4.60
C GLU A 236 18.58 -36.54 -4.82
N SER A 237 18.17 -35.98 -5.96
CA SER A 237 16.81 -35.46 -6.16
C SER A 237 16.23 -35.86 -7.52
N LYS A 238 14.91 -36.01 -7.56
CA LYS A 238 14.09 -36.18 -8.76
C LYS A 238 13.21 -34.95 -8.93
N TYR A 239 13.17 -34.43 -10.15
CA TYR A 239 12.46 -33.20 -10.49
C TYR A 239 11.47 -33.48 -11.61
N LYS A 240 10.30 -32.86 -11.50
CA LYS A 240 9.30 -32.76 -12.55
C LYS A 240 8.81 -31.31 -12.62
N LEU A 241 9.20 -30.61 -13.69
CA LEU A 241 8.93 -29.18 -13.87
C LEU A 241 8.05 -28.95 -15.10
N TRP A 242 7.11 -28.01 -15.00
CA TRP A 242 6.28 -27.55 -16.11
C TRP A 242 6.71 -26.14 -16.50
N ILE A 243 7.41 -26.03 -17.63
CA ILE A 243 7.95 -24.79 -18.17
C ILE A 243 6.95 -24.17 -19.15
N ASP A 244 6.57 -22.92 -18.91
CA ASP A 244 5.53 -22.22 -19.64
C ASP A 244 6.11 -21.26 -20.70
N PRO A 245 6.16 -21.66 -21.98
CA PRO A 245 6.73 -20.82 -23.03
C PRO A 245 5.94 -19.52 -23.30
N GLN A 246 4.66 -19.45 -22.91
CA GLN A 246 3.82 -18.26 -23.12
C GLN A 246 4.10 -17.17 -22.09
N HIS A 247 4.60 -17.55 -20.91
CA HIS A 247 4.91 -16.64 -19.81
C HIS A 247 6.43 -16.60 -19.56
N SER A 248 7.19 -16.31 -20.62
CA SER A 248 8.65 -16.18 -20.55
C SER A 248 9.37 -17.40 -19.96
N PHE A 249 8.89 -18.61 -20.26
CA PHE A 249 9.50 -19.87 -19.80
C PHE A 249 9.51 -20.04 -18.28
N HIS A 250 8.67 -19.31 -17.52
CA HIS A 250 8.58 -19.51 -16.07
C HIS A 250 8.02 -20.89 -15.70
N ILE A 251 8.26 -21.31 -14.45
CA ILE A 251 7.75 -22.56 -13.90
C ILE A 251 6.29 -22.38 -13.49
N ALA A 252 5.38 -23.06 -14.18
CA ALA A 252 3.94 -23.06 -13.86
C ALA A 252 3.55 -24.11 -12.80
N ARG A 253 4.39 -25.14 -12.64
CA ARG A 253 4.26 -26.20 -11.64
C ARG A 253 5.61 -26.87 -11.41
N ALA A 254 5.87 -27.32 -10.19
CA ALA A 254 7.03 -28.15 -9.86
C ALA A 254 6.66 -29.25 -8.85
N GLU A 255 7.28 -30.41 -9.00
CA GLU A 255 7.29 -31.49 -8.02
C GLU A 255 8.72 -31.98 -7.87
N ILE A 256 9.23 -31.97 -6.64
CA ILE A 256 10.62 -32.30 -6.34
C ILE A 256 10.59 -33.34 -5.21
N THR A 257 11.22 -34.47 -5.43
CA THR A 257 11.38 -35.52 -4.41
C THR A 257 12.85 -35.78 -4.18
N ARG A 258 13.25 -35.78 -2.93
CA ARG A 258 14.62 -36.00 -2.50
C ARG A 258 14.67 -37.13 -1.48
N GLY A 259 15.69 -37.98 -1.56
CA GLY A 259 15.82 -39.21 -0.76
C GLY A 259 15.04 -40.42 -1.31
N GLY A 260 15.41 -41.62 -0.87
CA GLY A 260 14.84 -42.91 -1.31
C GLY A 260 15.82 -44.09 -1.15
N PRO A 261 15.39 -45.34 -1.43
CA PRO A 261 16.26 -46.51 -1.32
C PRO A 261 17.54 -46.35 -2.16
N GLY A 262 18.72 -46.42 -1.50
CA GLY A 262 20.03 -46.35 -2.17
C GLY A 262 20.66 -44.95 -2.31
N ILE A 263 20.09 -43.90 -1.70
CA ILE A 263 20.69 -42.56 -1.67
C ILE A 263 21.23 -42.28 -0.27
N GLU A 264 22.55 -42.20 -0.10
CA GLU A 264 23.18 -41.77 1.15
C GLU A 264 22.94 -40.26 1.35
N PHE A 265 22.29 -39.90 2.45
CA PHE A 265 21.95 -38.52 2.78
C PHE A 265 22.95 -37.94 3.78
N GLY A 266 23.21 -36.63 3.67
CA GLY A 266 24.22 -35.91 4.45
C GLY A 266 24.07 -35.95 5.99
N LYS A 267 22.93 -36.42 6.49
CA LYS A 267 22.67 -36.70 7.91
C LYS A 267 22.06 -38.07 8.03
N PRO A 268 22.43 -38.87 9.06
CA PRO A 268 21.71 -40.10 9.38
C PRO A 268 20.19 -39.86 9.49
N GLU A 269 19.81 -38.68 9.99
CA GLU A 269 18.50 -38.28 10.53
C GLU A 269 17.37 -37.93 9.54
N GLU A 270 17.58 -37.94 8.23
CA GLU A 270 16.54 -37.57 7.25
C GLU A 270 16.28 -38.67 6.21
N ILE A 271 15.00 -39.00 5.98
CA ILE A 271 14.58 -40.12 5.12
C ILE A 271 14.13 -39.61 3.75
N SER A 272 13.36 -38.51 3.69
CA SER A 272 12.85 -37.96 2.43
C SER A 272 12.32 -36.54 2.57
N LEU A 273 12.39 -35.76 1.49
CA LEU A 273 11.75 -34.46 1.32
C LEU A 273 10.95 -34.42 0.02
N TYR A 274 9.69 -34.01 0.09
CA TYR A 274 8.86 -33.73 -1.08
C TYR A 274 8.50 -32.25 -1.07
N THR A 275 8.77 -31.53 -2.15
CA THR A 275 8.43 -30.11 -2.33
C THR A 275 7.57 -29.96 -3.58
N TYR A 276 6.58 -29.08 -3.52
CA TYR A 276 5.71 -28.82 -4.66
C TYR A 276 5.41 -27.32 -4.84
N LEU A 277 5.13 -26.95 -6.09
CA LEU A 277 4.63 -25.64 -6.52
C LEU A 277 3.45 -25.86 -7.47
N LYS A 278 2.31 -25.24 -7.21
CA LYS A 278 1.09 -25.37 -8.02
C LYS A 278 0.31 -24.07 -8.04
N ASN A 279 -0.74 -24.02 -8.87
CA ASN A 279 -1.66 -22.88 -8.96
C ASN A 279 -0.96 -21.54 -9.22
N VAL A 280 0.16 -21.56 -9.95
CA VAL A 280 0.92 -20.36 -10.30
C VAL A 280 0.05 -19.43 -11.15
N ARG A 281 0.14 -18.13 -10.90
CA ARG A 281 -0.42 -17.05 -11.72
C ARG A 281 0.71 -16.12 -12.15
N PHE A 282 0.62 -15.65 -13.40
CA PHE A 282 1.59 -14.75 -13.98
C PHE A 282 1.00 -13.36 -14.17
N LYS A 283 1.85 -12.34 -14.13
CA LYS A 283 1.53 -10.97 -14.50
C LYS A 283 2.71 -10.35 -15.22
N GLU A 284 2.42 -9.53 -16.22
CA GLU A 284 3.42 -8.82 -17.01
C GLU A 284 3.80 -7.48 -16.35
N PHE A 285 5.10 -7.19 -16.29
CA PHE A 285 5.68 -5.95 -15.80
C PHE A 285 6.75 -5.47 -16.76
N GLY A 286 6.49 -4.39 -17.49
CA GLY A 286 7.47 -3.81 -18.43
C GLY A 286 7.92 -4.78 -19.52
N GLY A 287 7.00 -5.57 -20.09
CA GLY A 287 7.32 -6.57 -21.12
C GLY A 287 7.89 -7.89 -20.59
N LEU A 288 7.99 -8.04 -19.27
CA LEU A 288 8.50 -9.25 -18.62
C LEU A 288 7.40 -9.92 -17.81
N TRP A 289 7.10 -11.18 -18.11
CA TRP A 289 6.21 -11.99 -17.27
C TRP A 289 6.88 -12.32 -15.94
N MET A 290 6.07 -12.42 -14.88
CA MET A 290 6.54 -12.78 -13.55
C MET A 290 5.47 -13.62 -12.84
N PRO A 291 5.83 -14.71 -12.15
CA PRO A 291 4.92 -15.39 -11.24
C PRO A 291 4.62 -14.50 -10.03
N VAL A 292 3.34 -14.22 -9.77
CA VAL A 292 2.87 -13.30 -8.72
C VAL A 292 2.04 -13.96 -7.63
N GLU A 293 1.57 -15.19 -7.84
CA GLU A 293 0.77 -15.91 -6.85
C GLU A 293 0.92 -17.41 -7.07
N ALA A 294 1.07 -18.20 -6.02
CA ALA A 294 1.08 -19.65 -6.10
C ALA A 294 0.78 -20.32 -4.75
N ASP A 295 0.44 -21.61 -4.83
CA ASP A 295 0.46 -22.48 -3.66
C ASP A 295 1.73 -23.34 -3.71
N TRP A 296 2.48 -23.38 -2.63
CA TRP A 296 3.65 -24.22 -2.52
C TRP A 296 3.70 -24.90 -1.15
N GLY A 297 4.46 -25.97 -1.04
CA GLY A 297 4.55 -26.66 0.23
C GLY A 297 5.61 -27.75 0.21
N TYR A 298 5.80 -28.36 1.37
CA TYR A 298 6.71 -29.46 1.55
C TYR A 298 6.18 -30.50 2.55
N ASP A 299 6.63 -31.73 2.39
CA ASP A 299 6.49 -32.84 3.34
C ASP A 299 7.86 -33.48 3.57
N ARG A 300 8.34 -33.41 4.80
CA ARG A 300 9.66 -33.86 5.23
C ARG A 300 9.53 -34.98 6.25
N LYS A 301 10.21 -36.11 6.00
CA LYS A 301 10.29 -37.25 6.91
C LYS A 301 11.72 -37.39 7.47
N LEU A 302 11.82 -37.46 8.79
CA LEU A 302 13.04 -37.60 9.57
C LEU A 302 13.12 -39.02 10.20
N ILE A 303 14.28 -39.46 10.70
CA ILE A 303 14.41 -40.71 11.49
C ILE A 303 13.40 -40.64 12.66
N ARG A 304 12.97 -41.83 13.12
CA ARG A 304 12.12 -42.06 14.29
C ARG A 304 10.72 -41.53 14.05
N ASN A 305 10.25 -41.63 12.81
CA ASN A 305 8.92 -41.22 12.36
C ASN A 305 8.60 -39.74 12.68
N CYS A 306 9.63 -38.90 12.82
CA CYS A 306 9.45 -37.46 12.94
C CYS A 306 9.18 -36.87 11.57
N PHE A 307 8.40 -35.79 11.51
CA PHE A 307 8.05 -35.16 10.25
C PHE A 307 7.80 -33.67 10.40
N SER A 308 7.86 -32.98 9.27
CA SER A 308 7.60 -31.56 9.15
C SER A 308 6.94 -31.32 7.80
N ARG A 309 5.72 -30.78 7.80
CA ARG A 309 5.01 -30.43 6.57
C ARG A 309 4.42 -29.05 6.67
N ALA A 310 4.43 -28.32 5.58
CA ALA A 310 3.78 -27.02 5.50
C ALA A 310 3.21 -26.78 4.11
N ASP A 311 2.05 -26.12 4.09
CA ASP A 311 1.40 -25.61 2.89
C ASP A 311 1.33 -24.09 3.00
N HIS A 312 1.69 -23.42 1.92
CA HIS A 312 1.78 -21.98 1.80
C HIS A 312 0.92 -21.50 0.64
N HIS A 313 0.22 -20.38 0.85
CA HIS A 313 -0.35 -19.55 -0.19
C HIS A 313 0.44 -18.25 -0.25
N HIS A 314 1.15 -18.03 -1.36
CA HIS A 314 2.06 -16.91 -1.52
C HIS A 314 1.54 -15.94 -2.58
N LYS A 315 1.62 -14.64 -2.30
CA LYS A 315 1.17 -13.58 -3.22
C LYS A 315 2.07 -12.35 -3.18
N ILE A 316 2.54 -11.94 -4.35
CA ILE A 316 3.24 -10.67 -4.58
C ILE A 316 2.19 -9.57 -4.74
N VAL A 317 2.22 -8.57 -3.85
CA VAL A 317 1.26 -7.46 -3.83
C VAL A 317 1.77 -6.20 -4.51
N GLU A 318 3.09 -6.00 -4.52
CA GLU A 318 3.76 -4.91 -5.24
C GLU A 318 5.05 -5.44 -5.85
N PHE A 319 5.36 -5.01 -7.07
CA PHE A 319 6.59 -5.37 -7.79
C PHE A 319 7.09 -4.18 -8.60
N THR A 320 8.38 -3.89 -8.48
CA THR A 320 9.09 -2.89 -9.27
C THR A 320 10.33 -3.53 -9.88
N LEU A 321 10.36 -3.60 -11.21
CA LEU A 321 11.51 -4.10 -11.98
C LEU A 321 12.52 -2.98 -12.21
N SER A 322 13.81 -3.30 -12.10
CA SER A 322 14.94 -2.40 -12.37
C SER A 322 14.86 -1.02 -11.68
N PRO A 323 14.55 -0.93 -10.38
CA PRO A 323 14.51 0.36 -9.71
C PRO A 323 15.93 0.92 -9.51
N ASP A 324 16.05 2.25 -9.44
CA ASP A 324 17.30 2.89 -9.03
C ASP A 324 17.56 2.68 -7.54
N HIS A 325 18.21 1.57 -7.19
CA HIS A 325 18.43 1.21 -5.79
C HIS A 325 19.27 2.23 -5.01
N ASN A 326 20.11 3.01 -5.69
CA ASN A 326 20.95 4.03 -5.06
C ASN A 326 20.10 5.24 -4.69
N LEU A 327 19.30 5.75 -5.63
CA LEU A 327 18.29 6.78 -5.35
C LEU A 327 17.35 6.33 -4.23
N LEU A 328 16.95 5.05 -4.25
CA LEU A 328 16.07 4.48 -3.26
C LEU A 328 16.78 4.12 -1.93
N ARG A 329 18.11 4.22 -1.80
CA ARG A 329 18.83 3.81 -0.57
C ARG A 329 18.42 2.39 -0.11
N SER A 330 18.26 1.48 -1.07
CA SER A 330 17.59 0.18 -0.87
C SER A 330 18.31 -0.76 0.11
N PHE A 331 19.60 -0.54 0.34
CA PHE A 331 20.48 -1.43 1.09
C PHE A 331 21.09 -0.74 2.30
N GLU A 332 20.39 0.26 2.85
CA GLU A 332 20.79 0.97 4.05
C GLU A 332 20.18 0.36 5.31
N THR A 333 20.84 0.62 6.44
CA THR A 333 20.53 0.04 7.76
C THR A 333 19.71 0.98 8.65
N ASP A 334 19.02 1.96 8.07
CA ASP A 334 18.21 2.99 8.75
C ASP A 334 17.11 2.42 9.67
N GLU A 335 16.74 1.14 9.48
CA GLU A 335 15.76 0.45 10.32
C GLU A 335 16.31 -0.03 11.66
N ILE A 336 17.64 -0.15 11.80
CA ILE A 336 18.28 -0.65 13.01
C ILE A 336 18.34 0.50 14.01
N ARG A 337 17.70 0.32 15.17
CA ARG A 337 17.60 1.35 16.20
C ARG A 337 18.92 1.54 16.92
N ASN A 338 19.23 2.78 17.30
CA ASN A 338 20.34 3.05 18.21
C ASN A 338 20.13 2.33 19.55
N GLY A 339 21.21 1.78 20.10
CA GLY A 339 21.20 0.95 21.30
C GLY A 339 20.86 -0.53 21.05
N THR A 340 20.62 -0.96 19.81
CA THR A 340 20.46 -2.39 19.48
C THR A 340 21.72 -3.16 19.87
N SER A 341 21.57 -4.28 20.59
CA SER A 341 22.70 -5.15 20.93
C SER A 341 23.24 -5.84 19.68
N VAL A 342 24.55 -5.77 19.47
CA VAL A 342 25.22 -6.32 18.28
C VAL A 342 26.06 -7.53 18.67
N LEU A 343 25.86 -8.65 17.98
CA LEU A 343 26.72 -9.83 18.02
C LEU A 343 27.50 -9.92 16.71
N ILE A 344 28.82 -9.77 16.79
CA ILE A 344 29.72 -9.96 15.66
C ILE A 344 30.07 -11.45 15.58
N ILE A 345 29.70 -12.12 14.48
CA ILE A 345 29.97 -13.54 14.29
C ILE A 345 31.49 -13.77 14.22
N GLY A 346 31.97 -14.67 15.08
CA GLY A 346 33.40 -14.96 15.24
C GLY A 346 34.06 -14.25 16.41
N ASP A 347 33.43 -13.21 16.96
CA ASP A 347 33.87 -12.56 18.18
C ASP A 347 33.18 -13.19 19.41
N ARG A 348 33.96 -13.70 20.36
CA ARG A 348 33.47 -14.44 21.53
C ARG A 348 33.38 -13.62 22.81
N GLY A 349 33.81 -12.35 22.81
CA GLY A 349 33.96 -11.59 24.06
C GLY A 349 33.45 -10.15 24.05
N GLY A 350 33.10 -9.62 22.88
CA GLY A 350 32.66 -8.23 22.77
C GLY A 350 31.18 -8.00 23.13
N SER A 351 30.94 -6.96 23.93
CA SER A 351 29.62 -6.36 24.13
C SER A 351 29.54 -5.10 23.29
N TYR A 352 28.64 -5.10 22.30
CA TYR A 352 28.55 -4.04 21.30
C TYR A 352 27.13 -3.49 21.17
N THR A 353 27.04 -2.22 20.80
CA THR A 353 25.78 -1.57 20.48
C THR A 353 25.82 -0.88 19.12
N TRP A 354 24.66 -0.80 18.48
CA TRP A 354 24.48 -0.07 17.24
C TRP A 354 24.25 1.41 17.49
N GLN A 355 24.95 2.29 16.78
CA GLN A 355 24.78 3.73 16.87
C GLN A 355 25.02 4.40 15.51
N ASP A 356 23.97 4.93 14.89
CA ASP A 356 24.00 5.76 13.67
C ASP A 356 24.80 5.14 12.51
N GLY A 357 24.57 3.85 12.23
CA GLY A 357 25.28 3.14 11.17
C GLY A 357 26.62 2.55 11.61
N ARG A 358 26.95 2.61 12.90
CA ARG A 358 28.23 2.14 13.46
C ARG A 358 27.99 1.11 14.55
N VAL A 359 28.96 0.22 14.74
CA VAL A 359 29.06 -0.67 15.90
C VAL A 359 30.05 -0.05 16.87
N VAL A 360 29.62 0.19 18.11
CA VAL A 360 30.46 0.76 19.18
C VAL A 360 30.55 -0.19 20.37
N ASP A 361 31.67 -0.15 21.09
CA ASP A 361 31.83 -0.88 22.36
C ASP A 361 31.17 -0.14 23.54
N GLU A 362 31.26 -0.72 24.74
CA GLU A 362 30.70 -0.15 25.98
C GLU A 362 31.30 1.22 26.35
N LYS A 363 32.48 1.57 25.81
CA LYS A 363 33.14 2.88 26.01
C LYS A 363 32.77 3.87 24.90
N GLY A 364 31.88 3.52 23.98
CA GLY A 364 31.50 4.34 22.82
C GLY A 364 32.56 4.39 21.72
N ARG A 365 33.61 3.55 21.79
CA ARG A 365 34.64 3.50 20.75
C ARG A 365 34.09 2.77 19.54
N MET A 366 34.29 3.33 18.35
CA MET A 366 33.86 2.73 17.10
C MET A 366 34.67 1.47 16.80
N ILE A 367 33.98 0.34 16.65
CA ILE A 367 34.55 -0.96 16.30
C ILE A 367 34.39 -1.22 14.81
N LEU A 368 33.21 -0.91 14.24
CA LEU A 368 32.94 -1.04 12.81
C LEU A 368 32.11 0.14 12.29
N ASP A 369 32.49 0.64 11.12
CA ASP A 369 31.64 1.55 10.34
C ASP A 369 30.87 0.73 9.29
N CYS A 370 29.56 0.67 9.48
CA CYS A 370 28.62 -0.07 8.63
C CYS A 370 27.85 0.85 7.68
N ARG A 371 28.20 2.14 7.63
CA ARG A 371 27.65 3.04 6.63
C ARG A 371 28.15 2.62 5.25
N PRO A 372 27.32 2.74 4.20
CA PRO A 372 27.79 2.54 2.83
C PRO A 372 28.99 3.44 2.61
N LYS A 373 30.16 2.87 2.27
CA LYS A 373 31.26 3.67 1.78
C LYS A 373 30.73 4.38 0.53
N LYS A 374 30.73 5.72 0.53
CA LYS A 374 30.48 6.47 -0.71
C LYS A 374 31.41 5.87 -1.74
N VAL A 375 30.84 5.26 -2.79
CA VAL A 375 31.62 4.62 -3.84
C VAL A 375 32.43 5.75 -4.47
N SER A 376 33.71 5.87 -4.10
CA SER A 376 34.64 6.91 -4.53
C SER A 376 35.06 6.73 -5.99
N GLY A 377 34.23 6.03 -6.78
CA GLY A 377 34.41 5.71 -8.19
C GLY A 377 33.10 5.63 -8.95
N ALA A 378 31.99 6.17 -8.39
CA ALA A 378 31.00 6.76 -9.28
C ALA A 378 31.78 7.80 -10.07
N VAL A 379 31.96 7.56 -11.37
CA VAL A 379 32.58 8.47 -12.35
C VAL A 379 32.34 9.87 -11.82
N GLU A 380 33.42 10.56 -11.43
CA GLU A 380 33.36 12.01 -11.26
C GLU A 380 32.86 12.51 -12.61
N LEU A 381 31.55 12.69 -12.71
CA LEU A 381 30.96 13.68 -13.59
C LEU A 381 31.86 14.87 -13.41
N SER A 382 32.50 15.22 -14.51
CA SER A 382 33.66 16.10 -14.61
C SER A 382 33.54 17.29 -13.66
N PRO A 383 34.63 17.96 -13.24
CA PRO A 383 34.64 19.07 -12.28
C PRO A 383 33.80 20.33 -12.64
N GLY A 384 32.85 20.23 -13.59
CA GLY A 384 31.74 21.15 -13.79
C GLY A 384 30.43 20.77 -13.09
N THR A 385 30.37 19.71 -12.27
CA THR A 385 29.16 19.39 -11.50
C THR A 385 29.00 20.41 -10.37
N ARG A 386 28.39 21.56 -10.69
CA ARG A 386 27.88 22.54 -9.74
C ARG A 386 27.25 21.78 -8.58
N SER A 387 27.81 21.95 -7.38
CA SER A 387 27.12 21.65 -6.12
C SER A 387 25.67 22.05 -6.31
N LEU A 388 24.78 21.05 -6.41
CA LEU A 388 23.36 21.28 -6.60
C LEU A 388 22.94 22.05 -5.36
N LYS A 389 22.80 23.37 -5.52
CA LYS A 389 22.45 24.29 -4.47
C LYS A 389 21.21 23.72 -3.79
N HIS A 390 21.33 23.43 -2.50
CA HIS A 390 20.20 22.91 -1.74
C HIS A 390 19.02 23.88 -1.91
N PRO A 391 17.84 23.40 -2.32
CA PRO A 391 16.74 24.31 -2.60
C PRO A 391 16.36 25.03 -1.30
N THR A 392 16.07 26.32 -1.46
CA THR A 392 15.54 27.18 -0.41
C THR A 392 14.10 26.79 -0.10
N VAL A 393 13.59 27.22 1.07
CA VAL A 393 12.17 27.02 1.42
C VAL A 393 11.27 27.59 0.32
N THR A 394 11.56 28.80 -0.16
CA THR A 394 10.74 29.50 -1.16
C THR A 394 10.65 28.72 -2.46
N GLU A 395 11.77 28.22 -2.99
CA GLU A 395 11.79 27.41 -4.22
C GLU A 395 10.95 26.13 -4.07
N LEU A 396 11.02 25.46 -2.92
CA LEU A 396 10.19 24.28 -2.66
C LEU A 396 8.70 24.63 -2.55
N LEU A 397 8.37 25.76 -1.93
CA LEU A 397 6.99 26.23 -1.84
C LEU A 397 6.47 26.66 -3.21
N ASP A 398 7.30 27.25 -4.08
CA ASP A 398 6.93 27.60 -5.45
C ASP A 398 6.56 26.34 -6.25
N LYS A 399 7.42 25.31 -6.18
CA LYS A 399 7.16 24.01 -6.82
C LYS A 399 5.89 23.34 -6.30
N PHE A 400 5.65 23.39 -4.99
CA PHE A 400 4.40 22.89 -4.43
C PHE A 400 3.19 23.71 -4.91
N THR A 401 3.29 25.05 -4.94
CA THR A 401 2.24 25.94 -5.44
C THR A 401 1.90 25.64 -6.90
N GLU A 402 2.90 25.53 -7.78
CA GLU A 402 2.75 25.15 -9.20
C GLU A 402 1.95 23.85 -9.34
N THR A 403 2.26 22.83 -8.53
CA THR A 403 1.53 21.55 -8.56
C THR A 403 0.09 21.68 -8.12
N GLN A 404 -0.19 22.50 -7.09
CA GLN A 404 -1.56 22.74 -6.65
C GLN A 404 -2.36 23.56 -7.67
N GLU A 405 -1.71 24.40 -8.46
CA GLU A 405 -2.35 25.15 -9.55
C GLU A 405 -2.78 24.28 -10.72
N LYS A 406 -2.24 23.05 -10.86
CA LYS A 406 -2.79 22.03 -11.78
C LYS A 406 -4.17 21.51 -11.33
N LEU A 407 -4.57 21.77 -10.07
CA LEU A 407 -5.83 21.29 -9.47
C LEU A 407 -6.90 22.38 -9.40
N GLN A 408 -6.98 23.23 -10.42
CA GLN A 408 -7.97 24.31 -10.48
C GLN A 408 -9.40 23.82 -10.68
N SER A 409 -9.61 22.71 -11.41
CA SER A 409 -10.93 22.15 -11.64
C SER A 409 -10.95 20.64 -11.53
N PHE A 410 -11.89 20.09 -10.77
CA PHE A 410 -12.03 18.65 -10.57
C PHE A 410 -13.40 18.19 -10.05
N ILE A 411 -13.69 16.91 -10.29
CA ILE A 411 -14.70 16.12 -9.57
C ILE A 411 -14.00 14.93 -8.92
N ILE A 412 -14.15 14.78 -7.60
CA ILE A 412 -13.49 13.74 -6.82
C ILE A 412 -14.50 13.01 -5.94
N LYS A 413 -14.53 11.68 -6.06
CA LYS A 413 -15.31 10.80 -5.19
C LYS A 413 -14.38 10.09 -4.21
N THR A 414 -14.83 9.98 -2.97
CA THR A 414 -14.06 9.36 -1.90
C THR A 414 -14.90 8.40 -1.07
N GLN A 415 -14.24 7.39 -0.52
CA GLN A 415 -14.76 6.56 0.57
C GLN A 415 -13.86 6.74 1.80
N VAL A 416 -14.48 6.96 2.94
CA VAL A 416 -13.80 7.37 4.16
C VAL A 416 -14.23 6.47 5.29
N GLU A 417 -13.25 5.97 6.04
CA GLU A 417 -13.46 5.28 7.30
C GLU A 417 -12.82 6.08 8.43
N SER A 418 -13.60 6.45 9.42
CA SER A 418 -13.10 7.16 10.60
C SER A 418 -13.37 6.37 11.86
N LYS A 419 -12.35 6.26 12.72
CA LYS A 419 -12.44 5.65 14.05
C LYS A 419 -11.84 6.60 15.07
N GLY A 420 -12.56 6.89 16.14
CA GLY A 420 -12.10 7.83 17.16
C GLY A 420 -12.72 7.62 18.53
N ILE A 421 -12.20 8.40 19.48
CA ILE A 421 -12.68 8.51 20.85
C ILE A 421 -12.95 9.98 21.11
N GLU A 422 -14.16 10.26 21.57
CA GLU A 422 -14.58 11.57 22.05
C GLU A 422 -14.77 11.50 23.56
N ASN A 423 -14.03 12.32 24.30
CA ASN A 423 -14.21 12.48 25.74
C ASN A 423 -15.23 13.60 25.96
N LEU A 424 -16.39 13.22 26.48
CA LEU A 424 -17.43 14.16 26.85
C LEU A 424 -17.05 14.91 28.15
N PRO A 425 -17.62 16.10 28.40
CA PRO A 425 -17.39 16.84 29.66
C PRO A 425 -17.68 16.02 30.92
N SER A 426 -18.58 15.03 30.83
CA SER A 426 -18.90 14.09 31.92
C SER A 426 -17.81 13.05 32.20
N GLY A 427 -16.64 13.14 31.56
CA GLY A 427 -15.58 12.13 31.63
C GLY A 427 -15.86 10.85 30.82
N HIS A 428 -17.08 10.70 30.27
CA HIS A 428 -17.47 9.53 29.49
C HIS A 428 -16.75 9.52 28.13
N LYS A 429 -16.20 8.36 27.77
CA LYS A 429 -15.53 8.14 26.48
C LYS A 429 -16.50 7.51 25.50
N LYS A 430 -16.91 8.25 24.47
CA LYS A 430 -17.71 7.72 23.36
C LYS A 430 -16.77 7.26 22.24
N LYS A 431 -16.82 5.96 21.90
CA LYS A 431 -16.20 5.48 20.66
C LYS A 431 -17.07 5.94 19.49
N VAL A 432 -16.43 6.46 18.45
CA VAL A 432 -17.11 6.94 17.24
C VAL A 432 -16.53 6.19 16.05
N THR A 433 -17.39 5.55 15.29
CA THR A 433 -17.08 4.98 13.98
C THR A 433 -17.99 5.59 12.94
N ALA A 434 -17.43 6.03 11.82
CA ALA A 434 -18.20 6.61 10.74
C ALA A 434 -17.64 6.16 9.39
N GLU A 435 -18.53 5.80 8.49
CA GLU A 435 -18.24 5.60 7.08
C GLU A 435 -18.86 6.75 6.30
N VAL A 436 -18.07 7.39 5.43
CA VAL A 436 -18.54 8.52 4.63
C VAL A 436 -18.16 8.27 3.18
N ALA A 437 -19.16 8.22 2.31
CA ALA A 437 -18.96 8.40 0.89
C ALA A 437 -19.19 9.88 0.55
N SER A 438 -18.31 10.48 -0.24
CA SER A 438 -18.47 11.87 -0.62
C SER A 438 -18.08 12.15 -2.05
N GLU A 439 -18.68 13.19 -2.61
CA GLU A 439 -18.38 13.74 -3.93
C GLU A 439 -18.06 15.23 -3.78
N PHE A 440 -16.91 15.62 -4.28
CA PHE A 440 -16.39 16.99 -4.26
C PHE A 440 -16.30 17.49 -5.69
N ARG A 441 -16.82 18.68 -5.94
CA ARG A 441 -16.75 19.38 -7.22
C ARG A 441 -16.16 20.76 -6.96
N PHE A 442 -15.22 21.20 -7.79
CA PHE A 442 -14.55 22.49 -7.64
C PHE A 442 -14.03 22.99 -8.98
N ASP A 443 -14.15 24.28 -9.26
CA ASP A 443 -13.67 24.90 -10.51
C ASP A 443 -12.81 26.15 -10.29
N GLY A 444 -12.30 26.36 -9.07
CA GLY A 444 -11.53 27.55 -8.70
C GLY A 444 -12.37 28.61 -7.99
N ASN A 445 -13.66 28.71 -8.32
CA ASN A 445 -14.56 29.75 -7.83
C ASN A 445 -15.79 29.20 -7.11
N ARG A 446 -16.35 28.11 -7.62
CA ARG A 446 -17.53 27.41 -7.14
C ARG A 446 -17.12 26.08 -6.52
N SER A 447 -17.94 25.56 -5.62
CA SER A 447 -17.72 24.25 -5.03
C SER A 447 -19.01 23.57 -4.66
N SER A 448 -19.05 22.25 -4.78
CA SER A 448 -20.12 21.43 -4.24
C SER A 448 -19.53 20.24 -3.52
N VAL A 449 -20.05 19.94 -2.34
CA VAL A 449 -19.67 18.77 -1.57
C VAL A 449 -20.91 18.04 -1.11
N ARG A 450 -21.00 16.75 -1.43
CA ARG A 450 -22.08 15.86 -1.00
C ARG A 450 -21.51 14.77 -0.12
N PHE A 451 -22.13 14.53 1.03
CA PHE A 451 -21.73 13.52 2.00
C PHE A 451 -22.89 12.55 2.25
N HIS A 452 -22.61 11.27 2.07
CA HIS A 452 -23.45 10.17 2.52
C HIS A 452 -22.76 9.53 3.71
N THR A 453 -23.24 9.85 4.91
CA THR A 453 -22.65 9.38 6.16
C THR A 453 -23.48 8.22 6.69
N PHE A 454 -22.80 7.11 6.99
CA PHE A 454 -23.33 6.02 7.78
C PHE A 454 -22.62 6.01 9.13
N ARG A 455 -23.37 6.32 10.20
CA ARG A 455 -22.83 6.42 11.55
C ARG A 455 -23.83 5.79 12.51
N ASP A 456 -23.35 4.89 13.37
CA ASP A 456 -24.17 4.26 14.43
C ASP A 456 -25.49 3.66 13.88
N ASN A 457 -25.45 3.05 12.68
CA ASN A 457 -26.58 2.52 11.90
C ASN A 457 -27.57 3.55 11.33
N GLU A 458 -27.31 4.85 11.50
CA GLU A 458 -28.11 5.92 10.92
C GLU A 458 -27.48 6.43 9.61
N ARG A 459 -28.32 6.56 8.58
CA ARG A 459 -27.95 7.21 7.31
C ARG A 459 -28.32 8.67 7.37
N SER A 460 -27.34 9.52 7.13
CA SER A 460 -27.55 10.96 6.96
C SER A 460 -26.93 11.44 5.66
N TYR A 461 -27.55 12.45 5.09
CA TYR A 461 -27.07 13.15 3.93
C TYR A 461 -26.81 14.61 4.30
N ASN A 462 -25.65 15.11 3.90
CA ASN A 462 -25.32 16.52 4.05
C ASN A 462 -24.73 17.00 2.74
N SER A 463 -25.13 18.18 2.26
CA SER A 463 -24.45 18.83 1.16
C SER A 463 -24.13 20.28 1.49
N ARG A 464 -23.08 20.78 0.83
CA ARG A 464 -22.66 22.16 0.89
C ARG A 464 -22.37 22.62 -0.52
N LEU A 465 -23.08 23.63 -0.97
CA LEU A 465 -22.91 24.22 -2.28
C LEU A 465 -22.55 25.70 -2.11
N TRP A 466 -21.51 26.11 -2.83
CA TRP A 466 -21.18 27.49 -3.11
C TRP A 466 -21.17 27.66 -4.62
N ASP A 467 -22.14 28.39 -5.16
CA ASP A 467 -22.32 28.60 -6.60
C ASP A 467 -21.53 29.81 -7.14
N GLY A 468 -20.74 30.47 -6.28
CA GLY A 468 -20.02 31.71 -6.58
C GLY A 468 -20.67 32.96 -6.00
N HIS A 469 -21.92 32.85 -5.53
CA HIS A 469 -22.70 33.98 -5.00
C HIS A 469 -23.48 33.60 -3.73
N THR A 470 -24.19 32.48 -3.78
CA THR A 470 -25.02 31.95 -2.70
C THR A 470 -24.45 30.65 -2.14
N ARG A 471 -24.53 30.53 -0.82
CA ARG A 471 -24.22 29.30 -0.11
C ARG A 471 -25.49 28.57 0.31
N PHE A 472 -25.52 27.26 0.06
CA PHE A 472 -26.54 26.32 0.52
C PHE A 472 -25.89 25.27 1.42
N ASP A 473 -26.37 25.12 2.65
CA ASP A 473 -26.03 23.99 3.53
C ASP A 473 -27.29 23.15 3.74
N HIS A 474 -27.38 21.99 3.09
CA HIS A 474 -28.50 21.06 3.21
C HIS A 474 -28.14 19.86 4.10
N VAL A 475 -29.08 19.47 4.95
CA VAL A 475 -28.93 18.35 5.88
C VAL A 475 -30.25 17.59 5.97
N ARG A 476 -30.20 16.26 5.80
CA ARG A 476 -31.34 15.37 6.04
C ARG A 476 -30.92 14.04 6.67
N GLY A 477 -31.83 13.44 7.43
CA GLY A 477 -31.70 12.09 7.97
C GLY A 477 -32.82 11.21 7.42
N GLY A 478 -32.48 9.98 7.02
CA GLY A 478 -33.47 9.04 6.46
C GLY A 478 -34.16 9.57 5.18
N SER A 479 -35.48 9.41 5.11
CA SER A 479 -36.33 9.81 3.97
C SER A 479 -36.90 11.22 4.08
N GLU A 480 -36.68 11.93 5.19
CA GLU A 480 -37.22 13.27 5.40
C GLU A 480 -36.57 14.30 4.44
N PRO A 481 -37.30 15.32 3.97
CA PRO A 481 -36.75 16.36 3.10
C PRO A 481 -35.58 17.14 3.74
N GLY A 482 -35.59 17.24 5.07
CA GLY A 482 -34.54 17.87 5.85
C GLY A 482 -34.65 19.39 5.92
N ARG A 483 -33.49 20.05 6.05
CA ARG A 483 -33.37 21.51 6.17
C ARG A 483 -32.28 22.04 5.26
N VAL A 484 -32.47 23.24 4.74
CA VAL A 484 -31.44 24.02 4.04
C VAL A 484 -31.23 25.35 4.75
N VAL A 485 -29.97 25.73 4.92
CA VAL A 485 -29.58 27.07 5.34
C VAL A 485 -28.99 27.81 4.14
N ILE A 486 -29.54 28.98 3.82
CA ILE A 486 -29.07 29.84 2.72
C ILE A 486 -28.36 31.05 3.30
N THR A 487 -27.18 31.39 2.77
CA THR A 487 -26.40 32.58 3.15
C THR A 487 -25.93 33.31 1.90
N GLY A 488 -26.30 34.59 1.75
CA GLY A 488 -26.03 35.41 0.54
C GLY A 488 -24.97 36.49 0.72
N GLU A 489 -24.09 36.41 1.72
CA GLU A 489 -23.05 37.44 1.95
C GLU A 489 -21.61 36.96 1.67
N ARG A 490 -20.93 37.85 0.93
CA ARG A 490 -19.58 37.81 0.37
C ARG A 490 -18.50 37.72 1.44
N ASN A 491 -17.98 36.52 1.64
CA ASN A 491 -16.58 36.39 2.00
C ASN A 491 -16.02 35.23 1.20
N ASP A 492 -15.82 35.51 -0.09
CA ASP A 492 -15.34 34.55 -1.10
C ASP A 492 -14.07 33.85 -0.59
N ASP A 493 -13.18 34.59 0.07
CA ASP A 493 -12.00 34.04 0.73
C ASP A 493 -12.38 33.06 1.82
N ARG A 494 -13.28 33.41 2.74
CA ARG A 494 -13.71 32.53 3.83
C ARG A 494 -14.43 31.28 3.33
N GLU A 495 -15.19 31.37 2.24
CA GLU A 495 -15.88 30.21 1.66
C GLU A 495 -14.91 29.30 0.91
N LYS A 496 -13.99 29.85 0.10
CA LYS A 496 -12.83 29.11 -0.46
C LYS A 496 -12.04 28.39 0.65
N GLN A 497 -11.85 29.04 1.79
CA GLN A 497 -11.19 28.47 2.97
C GLN A 497 -12.05 27.50 3.79
N ARG A 498 -13.37 27.40 3.56
CA ARG A 498 -14.25 26.46 4.27
C ARG A 498 -14.39 25.14 3.53
N ILE A 499 -14.34 25.20 2.21
CA ILE A 499 -14.25 24.03 1.33
C ILE A 499 -12.99 23.22 1.64
N SER A 500 -11.91 23.92 1.96
CA SER A 500 -10.67 23.30 2.42
C SER A 500 -10.74 22.74 3.84
N ARG A 501 -11.51 23.34 4.75
CA ARG A 501 -11.71 22.86 6.14
C ARG A 501 -12.57 21.61 6.25
N GLY A 502 -13.52 21.42 5.34
CA GLY A 502 -14.54 20.37 5.43
C GLY A 502 -14.20 19.05 4.74
N SER A 503 -13.16 19.05 3.90
CA SER A 503 -12.89 17.96 2.98
C SER A 503 -11.58 17.25 3.30
N LEU A 504 -11.53 15.93 3.11
CA LEU A 504 -10.28 15.17 3.25
C LEU A 504 -9.29 15.52 2.14
N ILE A 505 -9.78 15.97 0.99
CA ILE A 505 -8.93 16.49 -0.08
C ILE A 505 -8.24 17.81 0.30
N GLY A 506 -8.89 18.69 1.07
CA GLY A 506 -8.26 19.91 1.57
C GLY A 506 -6.96 19.61 2.33
N LYS A 507 -6.94 18.51 3.09
CA LYS A 507 -5.73 18.08 3.83
C LYS A 507 -4.57 17.69 2.92
N THR A 508 -4.84 17.03 1.78
CA THR A 508 -3.80 16.69 0.80
C THR A 508 -3.34 17.91 0.01
N MET A 509 -4.19 18.92 -0.12
CA MET A 509 -3.86 20.22 -0.72
C MET A 509 -3.16 21.17 0.27
N GLY A 510 -2.81 20.72 1.48
CA GLY A 510 -2.06 21.50 2.45
C GLY A 510 -2.91 22.38 3.38
N TYR A 511 -4.21 22.10 3.55
CA TYR A 511 -5.06 22.75 4.55
C TYR A 511 -5.22 21.86 5.77
N TYR A 512 -4.60 22.26 6.88
CA TYR A 512 -4.56 21.45 8.10
C TYR A 512 -5.60 21.86 9.13
N TYR A 513 -5.89 20.93 10.04
CA TYR A 513 -6.89 21.14 11.07
C TYR A 513 -6.46 22.28 12.02
N GLY A 514 -7.30 23.31 12.11
CA GLY A 514 -6.98 24.54 12.83
C GLY A 514 -6.34 25.63 11.98
N ASP A 515 -6.26 25.48 10.66
CA ASP A 515 -5.78 26.51 9.74
C ASP A 515 -6.83 26.90 8.70
N ASP A 516 -6.86 28.19 8.40
CA ASP A 516 -7.78 28.78 7.41
C ASP A 516 -7.08 29.02 6.08
N GLU A 517 -5.77 28.78 5.99
CA GLU A 517 -4.94 29.09 4.83
C GLU A 517 -4.17 27.84 4.41
N ARG A 518 -3.79 27.75 3.13
CA ARG A 518 -2.92 26.69 2.64
C ARG A 518 -1.53 26.84 3.24
N ILE A 519 -0.85 25.71 3.48
CA ILE A 519 0.44 25.68 4.18
C ILE A 519 1.52 26.55 3.53
N ASP A 520 1.60 26.62 2.20
CA ASP A 520 2.54 27.48 1.49
C ASP A 520 2.31 28.96 1.80
N THR A 521 1.05 29.40 1.85
CA THR A 521 0.69 30.78 2.22
C THR A 521 1.09 31.07 3.67
N ILE A 522 0.84 30.12 4.59
CA ILE A 522 1.23 30.25 6.00
C ILE A 522 2.75 30.39 6.13
N LEU A 523 3.51 29.52 5.48
CA LEU A 523 4.97 29.48 5.55
C LEU A 523 5.62 30.70 4.88
N ARG A 524 5.10 31.18 3.74
CA ARG A 524 5.57 32.44 3.13
C ARG A 524 5.33 33.64 4.03
N LYS A 525 4.15 33.73 4.66
CA LYS A 525 3.86 34.79 5.65
C LYS A 525 4.75 34.68 6.88
N ALA A 526 5.16 33.47 7.26
CA ALA A 526 6.09 33.23 8.36
C ALA A 526 7.50 33.72 8.01
N ILE A 527 8.03 33.36 6.82
CA ILE A 527 9.31 33.87 6.31
C ILE A 527 9.34 35.40 6.28
N LYS A 528 8.28 36.04 5.76
CA LYS A 528 8.17 37.52 5.70
C LYS A 528 8.20 38.18 7.08
N ARG A 529 7.78 37.49 8.14
CA ARG A 529 7.82 38.01 9.53
C ARG A 529 9.15 37.72 10.23
N GLY A 530 10.05 36.95 9.62
CA GLY A 530 11.25 36.45 10.29
C GLY A 530 10.99 35.29 11.26
N ASP A 531 9.86 34.58 11.12
CA ASP A 531 9.59 33.36 11.89
C ASP A 531 10.62 32.26 11.50
N SER A 532 10.86 31.29 12.37
CA SER A 532 11.79 30.19 12.08
C SER A 532 11.20 29.23 11.05
N VAL A 533 11.70 29.27 9.81
CA VAL A 533 11.34 28.35 8.73
C VAL A 533 12.60 27.88 8.02
N SER A 534 12.82 26.57 7.96
CA SER A 534 14.03 26.00 7.36
C SER A 534 13.74 24.70 6.60
N VAL A 535 14.62 24.38 5.64
CA VAL A 535 14.68 23.06 5.01
C VAL A 535 15.77 22.26 5.71
N GLN A 536 15.54 20.97 5.96
CA GLN A 536 16.60 20.09 6.45
C GLN A 536 17.56 19.71 5.32
N ASP A 537 18.87 19.70 5.62
CA ASP A 537 19.91 19.31 4.66
C ASP A 537 19.82 17.85 4.21
N LYS A 538 19.24 16.99 5.05
CA LYS A 538 19.06 15.57 4.77
C LYS A 538 17.63 15.29 4.30
N LEU A 539 17.52 14.68 3.12
CA LEU A 539 16.26 14.13 2.63
C LEU A 539 15.82 12.93 3.47
N GLU A 540 14.51 12.80 3.70
CA GLU A 540 13.92 11.61 4.33
C GLU A 540 13.08 10.86 3.30
N ARG A 541 13.32 9.55 3.20
CA ARG A 541 12.58 8.71 2.26
C ARG A 541 11.23 8.31 2.86
N ILE A 542 10.14 8.78 2.28
CA ILE A 542 8.77 8.50 2.70
C ILE A 542 8.01 7.85 1.55
N SER A 543 7.41 6.67 1.78
CA SER A 543 6.63 5.95 0.77
C SER A 543 7.37 5.79 -0.58
N GLY A 544 8.69 5.64 -0.53
CA GLY A 544 9.54 5.45 -1.70
C GLY A 544 10.11 6.72 -2.36
N SER A 545 9.68 7.92 -1.95
CA SER A 545 10.12 9.23 -2.48
C SER A 545 11.11 9.91 -1.53
N ASN A 546 12.21 10.49 -2.05
CA ASN A 546 13.18 11.23 -1.24
C ASN A 546 12.70 12.65 -1.01
N CYS A 547 12.21 12.91 0.19
CA CYS A 547 11.45 14.13 0.44
C CYS A 547 12.30 15.22 1.07
N TYR A 548 12.10 16.44 0.59
CA TYR A 548 12.54 17.64 1.29
C TYR A 548 11.67 17.86 2.51
N ILE A 549 12.30 18.26 3.62
CA ILE A 549 11.62 18.41 4.91
C ILE A 549 11.66 19.88 5.29
N ILE A 550 10.50 20.54 5.28
CA ILE A 550 10.36 21.90 5.77
C ILE A 550 9.94 21.84 7.24
N LYS A 551 10.72 22.46 8.12
CA LYS A 551 10.39 22.66 9.54
C LYS A 551 10.07 24.13 9.77
N ALA A 552 8.98 24.41 10.46
CA ALA A 552 8.56 25.77 10.75
C ALA A 552 7.98 25.91 12.15
N LEU A 553 8.31 27.00 12.82
CA LEU A 553 7.66 27.47 14.03
C LEU A 553 7.07 28.86 13.73
N THR A 554 5.75 28.96 13.76
CA THR A 554 5.01 30.16 13.36
C THR A 554 4.03 30.58 14.44
N LYS A 555 3.41 31.75 14.33
CA LYS A 555 2.27 32.15 15.19
C LYS A 555 1.04 31.23 15.12
N ARG A 556 0.98 30.33 14.13
CA ARG A 556 -0.08 29.33 13.97
C ARG A 556 0.35 27.97 14.52
N GLY A 557 1.51 27.86 15.18
CA GLY A 557 2.08 26.62 15.68
C GLY A 557 3.22 26.09 14.83
N LYS A 558 3.59 24.84 15.12
CA LYS A 558 4.72 24.11 14.54
C LYS A 558 4.26 23.23 13.38
N PHE A 559 5.02 23.26 12.30
CA PHE A 559 4.79 22.44 11.11
C PHE A 559 6.04 21.66 10.72
N ILE A 560 5.83 20.42 10.28
CA ILE A 560 6.86 19.61 9.60
C ILE A 560 6.23 19.03 8.34
N ILE A 561 6.73 19.41 7.17
CA ILE A 561 6.14 19.09 5.87
C ILE A 561 7.16 18.34 5.02
N TRP A 562 6.76 17.20 4.44
CA TRP A 562 7.59 16.42 3.51
C TRP A 562 7.05 16.61 2.10
N LEU A 563 7.86 17.21 1.23
CA LEU A 563 7.55 17.40 -0.19
C LEU A 563 8.33 16.39 -1.03
N GLY A 564 7.62 15.56 -1.79
CA GLY A 564 8.20 14.51 -2.62
C GLY A 564 8.46 15.02 -4.05
N PRO A 565 9.70 15.32 -4.46
CA PRO A 565 10.00 15.80 -5.81
C PRO A 565 9.58 14.79 -6.89
N GLU A 566 9.67 13.48 -6.62
CA GLU A 566 9.22 12.41 -7.53
C GLU A 566 7.68 12.24 -7.58
N LYS A 567 6.95 13.15 -6.92
CA LYS A 567 5.49 13.26 -6.86
C LYS A 567 5.05 14.70 -7.17
N ASP A 568 5.78 15.40 -8.04
CA ASP A 568 5.58 16.81 -8.36
C ASP A 568 5.56 17.69 -7.09
N TYR A 569 6.45 17.44 -6.14
CA TYR A 569 6.51 18.18 -4.88
C TYR A 569 5.21 18.16 -4.07
N ASN A 570 4.31 17.21 -4.29
CA ASN A 570 3.15 17.01 -3.44
C ASN A 570 3.55 16.62 -2.00
N ILE A 571 2.64 16.86 -1.06
CA ILE A 571 2.85 16.57 0.37
C ILE A 571 2.67 15.07 0.62
N VAL A 572 3.77 14.35 0.88
CA VAL A 572 3.70 12.91 1.17
C VAL A 572 3.41 12.62 2.65
N LYS A 573 3.74 13.59 3.52
CA LYS A 573 3.55 13.54 4.97
C LYS A 573 3.52 14.96 5.51
N ALA A 574 2.73 15.19 6.55
CA ALA A 574 2.73 16.46 7.27
C ALA A 574 2.36 16.27 8.74
N ILE A 575 2.95 17.11 9.59
CA ILE A 575 2.61 17.25 11.01
C ILE A 575 2.30 18.71 11.28
N SER A 576 1.19 18.97 11.97
CA SER A 576 0.83 20.28 12.50
C SER A 576 0.53 20.16 13.99
N GLU A 577 1.28 20.90 14.80
CA GLU A 577 1.15 20.93 16.26
C GLU A 577 0.83 22.37 16.67
N LYS A 578 -0.23 22.56 17.45
CA LYS A 578 -0.66 23.85 17.97
C LYS A 578 -0.88 23.73 19.48
N GLY A 579 -0.28 24.61 20.25
CA GLY A 579 -0.42 24.70 21.70
C GLY A 579 -0.84 26.09 22.14
N LYS A 580 -0.62 26.38 23.42
CA LYS A 580 -0.92 27.68 24.03
C LYS A 580 -0.33 28.84 23.21
N GLY A 581 -1.15 29.84 22.92
CA GLY A 581 -0.75 31.06 22.20
C GLY A 581 -0.76 30.93 20.68
N ASP A 582 -0.93 29.73 20.13
CA ASP A 582 -1.05 29.53 18.69
C ASP A 582 -2.46 29.88 18.19
N LEU A 583 -2.53 30.49 17.00
CA LEU A 583 -3.79 30.74 16.32
C LEU A 583 -4.45 29.44 15.85
N PHE A 584 -5.76 29.31 16.09
CA PHE A 584 -6.57 28.18 15.66
C PHE A 584 -7.76 28.68 14.83
N TYR A 585 -7.70 28.52 13.51
CA TYR A 585 -8.56 29.19 12.54
C TYR A 585 -8.49 30.72 12.70
N ASN A 586 -9.57 31.44 12.38
CA ASN A 586 -9.76 32.86 12.71
C ASN A 586 -10.38 33.07 14.11
N LEU A 587 -10.03 32.22 15.09
CA LEU A 587 -10.44 32.35 16.49
C LEU A 587 -9.30 32.92 17.33
N PRO A 588 -9.58 33.38 18.58
CA PRO A 588 -8.54 33.72 19.53
C PRO A 588 -7.51 32.60 19.70
N PRO A 589 -6.25 32.92 20.04
CA PRO A 589 -5.23 31.92 20.32
C PRO A 589 -5.65 30.88 21.34
N LEU A 590 -5.14 29.66 21.20
CA LEU A 590 -5.39 28.57 22.15
C LEU A 590 -4.94 28.97 23.56
N LYS A 591 -5.76 28.65 24.56
CA LYS A 591 -5.51 28.94 25.97
C LYS A 591 -4.63 27.86 26.61
N GLU A 592 -4.19 28.12 27.84
CA GLU A 592 -3.44 27.15 28.64
C GLU A 592 -4.18 25.80 28.72
N GLY A 593 -3.44 24.70 28.50
CA GLY A 593 -3.99 23.35 28.50
C GLY A 593 -4.80 22.94 27.25
N GLU A 594 -5.02 23.83 26.29
CA GLU A 594 -5.56 23.49 24.97
C GLU A 594 -4.45 23.08 24.00
N TYR A 595 -4.76 22.15 23.10
CA TYR A 595 -3.86 21.79 22.01
C TYR A 595 -4.60 21.19 20.82
N SER A 596 -3.95 21.24 19.66
CA SER A 596 -4.34 20.53 18.45
C SER A 596 -3.13 19.85 17.83
N TYR A 597 -3.30 18.61 17.42
CA TYR A 597 -2.28 17.81 16.78
C TYR A 597 -2.89 17.09 15.58
N PHE A 598 -2.26 17.28 14.43
CA PHE A 598 -2.70 16.70 13.17
C PHE A 598 -1.52 16.03 12.48
N ILE A 599 -1.74 14.82 11.97
CA ILE A 599 -0.81 14.14 11.07
C ILE A 599 -1.52 13.75 9.78
N LEU A 600 -0.89 14.01 8.64
CA LEU A 600 -1.14 13.35 7.36
C LEU A 600 -0.01 12.34 7.13
N ASN A 601 -0.35 11.06 7.05
CA ASN A 601 0.57 9.95 6.83
C ASN A 601 0.12 9.09 5.64
N SER A 602 1.03 8.25 5.16
CA SER A 602 0.73 7.14 4.25
C SER A 602 -0.02 7.57 2.98
N VAL A 603 0.37 8.72 2.41
CA VAL A 603 -0.22 9.18 1.14
C VAL A 603 0.30 8.30 0.01
N GLN A 604 -0.59 7.50 -0.57
CA GLN A 604 -0.34 6.79 -1.81
C GLN A 604 -0.78 7.69 -2.96
N TYR A 605 0.03 7.76 -4.00
CA TYR A 605 -0.23 8.60 -5.17
C TYR A 605 -0.44 7.75 -6.42
N LYS A 606 -1.26 8.26 -7.34
CA LYS A 606 -1.39 7.76 -8.71
C LYS A 606 -1.29 8.93 -9.68
N THR A 607 -0.85 8.68 -10.90
CA THR A 607 -0.91 9.66 -11.98
C THR A 607 -2.27 9.60 -12.68
N ILE A 608 -2.84 10.76 -13.00
CA ILE A 608 -3.96 10.90 -13.94
C ILE A 608 -3.55 11.97 -14.93
N GLY A 609 -3.40 11.58 -16.19
CA GLY A 609 -2.66 12.41 -17.15
C GLY A 609 -1.22 12.58 -16.70
N ASP A 610 -0.76 13.82 -16.66
CA ASP A 610 0.57 14.25 -16.22
C ASP A 610 0.62 14.67 -14.74
N THR A 611 -0.49 14.54 -14.01
CA THR A 611 -0.63 15.10 -12.67
C THR A 611 -0.65 14.00 -11.60
N TRP A 612 0.21 14.14 -10.59
CA TRP A 612 0.21 13.27 -9.42
C TRP A 612 -0.91 13.65 -8.44
N LEU A 613 -1.74 12.67 -8.11
CA LEU A 613 -2.90 12.84 -7.23
C LEU A 613 -2.92 11.81 -6.10
N PRO A 614 -3.41 12.18 -4.91
CA PRO A 614 -3.58 11.23 -3.82
C PRO A 614 -4.63 10.17 -4.20
N GLN A 615 -4.26 8.89 -4.02
CA GLN A 615 -5.15 7.74 -4.16
C GLN A 615 -5.67 7.27 -2.82
N LYS A 616 -4.80 7.24 -1.79
CA LYS A 616 -5.17 6.85 -0.43
C LYS A 616 -4.44 7.71 0.58
N THR A 617 -5.10 8.04 1.67
CA THR A 617 -4.49 8.78 2.78
C THR A 617 -4.92 8.25 4.13
N GLU A 618 -4.04 8.41 5.12
CA GLU A 618 -4.37 8.23 6.52
C GLU A 618 -4.09 9.53 7.28
N THR A 619 -5.06 9.99 8.07
CA THR A 619 -4.88 11.17 8.91
C THR A 619 -5.15 10.84 10.36
N GLN A 620 -4.35 11.40 11.26
CA GLN A 620 -4.57 11.35 12.69
C GLN A 620 -4.89 12.75 13.19
N THR A 621 -5.85 12.86 14.09
CA THR A 621 -6.16 14.12 14.77
C THR A 621 -6.30 13.88 16.25
N LYS A 622 -5.70 14.74 17.06
CA LYS A 622 -5.93 14.83 18.51
C LYS A 622 -6.17 16.29 18.85
N ARG A 623 -7.17 16.56 19.67
CA ARG A 623 -7.50 17.91 20.13
C ARG A 623 -7.92 17.84 21.58
N LYS A 624 -7.51 18.84 22.36
CA LYS A 624 -8.07 19.16 23.67
C LYS A 624 -8.52 20.61 23.64
N GLY A 625 -9.82 20.85 23.79
CA GLY A 625 -10.39 22.19 23.89
C GLY A 625 -10.72 22.57 25.33
N LEU A 626 -11.21 23.81 25.50
CA LEU A 626 -11.78 24.32 26.74
C LEU A 626 -12.79 23.36 27.39
N GLY A 627 -12.72 23.23 28.70
CA GLY A 627 -13.59 22.35 29.49
C GLY A 627 -13.23 20.86 29.42
N GLY A 628 -12.01 20.52 29.02
CA GLY A 628 -11.50 19.14 29.05
C GLY A 628 -12.03 18.23 27.95
N LYS A 629 -12.83 18.76 27.01
CA LYS A 629 -13.28 18.01 25.83
C LYS A 629 -12.07 17.61 24.99
N CYS A 630 -11.87 16.31 24.84
CA CYS A 630 -10.82 15.78 23.98
C CYS A 630 -11.44 14.99 22.82
N PHE A 631 -10.88 15.16 21.63
CA PHE A 631 -11.21 14.36 20.47
C PHE A 631 -9.94 13.74 19.92
N GLY A 632 -9.94 12.44 19.65
CA GLY A 632 -8.85 11.74 19.00
C GLY A 632 -9.37 10.77 17.96
N GLY A 633 -8.82 10.77 16.75
CA GLY A 633 -9.27 9.86 15.70
C GLY A 633 -8.23 9.57 14.64
N VAL A 634 -8.43 8.46 13.95
CA VAL A 634 -7.75 8.09 12.71
C VAL A 634 -8.80 8.02 11.61
N THR A 635 -8.50 8.66 10.48
CA THR A 635 -9.36 8.67 9.31
C THR A 635 -8.56 8.16 8.11
N LYS A 636 -9.07 7.10 7.47
CA LYS A 636 -8.56 6.58 6.20
C LYS A 636 -9.46 7.07 5.08
N CYS A 637 -8.87 7.56 4.00
CA CYS A 637 -9.59 8.05 2.83
C CYS A 637 -9.07 7.32 1.59
N ASN A 638 -9.98 6.82 0.77
CA ASN A 638 -9.71 6.24 -0.54
C ASN A 638 -10.37 7.11 -1.61
N PHE A 639 -9.59 7.55 -2.59
CA PHE A 639 -10.05 8.37 -3.71
C PHE A 639 -10.49 7.42 -4.84
N THR A 640 -11.79 7.14 -4.89
CA THR A 640 -12.37 6.11 -5.76
C THR A 640 -12.49 6.57 -7.20
N GLN A 641 -12.75 7.85 -7.43
CA GLN A 641 -12.82 8.46 -8.76
C GLN A 641 -12.27 9.88 -8.71
N ILE A 642 -11.51 10.26 -9.73
CA ILE A 642 -11.01 11.63 -9.89
C ILE A 642 -11.13 11.99 -11.37
N THR A 643 -11.75 13.12 -11.66
CA THR A 643 -11.87 13.74 -12.99
C THR A 643 -11.25 15.11 -12.89
N LEU A 644 -10.24 15.40 -13.70
CA LEU A 644 -9.62 16.72 -13.79
C LEU A 644 -10.23 17.50 -14.94
N ASN A 645 -10.37 18.82 -14.76
CA ASN A 645 -10.92 19.75 -15.75
C ASN A 645 -12.25 19.30 -16.39
N PRO A 646 -13.24 18.83 -15.60
CA PRO A 646 -14.55 18.50 -16.16
C PRO A 646 -15.29 19.76 -16.63
N ASP A 647 -16.14 19.60 -17.63
CA ASP A 647 -17.10 20.63 -18.03
C ASP A 647 -18.22 20.72 -16.97
N HIS A 648 -17.99 21.56 -15.98
CA HIS A 648 -18.88 21.71 -14.84
C HIS A 648 -20.24 22.28 -15.23
N ASP A 649 -20.32 23.10 -16.28
CA ASP A 649 -21.56 23.73 -16.70
C ASP A 649 -22.45 22.70 -17.43
N SER A 650 -21.88 21.90 -18.35
CA SER A 650 -22.59 20.76 -18.95
C SER A 650 -23.05 19.73 -17.92
N LEU A 651 -22.29 19.55 -16.84
CA LEU A 651 -22.64 18.65 -15.74
C LEU A 651 -23.59 19.25 -14.71
N SER A 652 -23.97 20.53 -14.84
CA SER A 652 -24.75 21.25 -13.82
C SER A 652 -24.14 21.07 -12.42
N SER A 653 -22.83 21.25 -12.30
CA SER A 653 -22.10 20.82 -11.10
C SER A 653 -22.46 21.61 -9.84
N PHE A 654 -22.92 22.84 -10.02
CA PHE A 654 -23.10 23.83 -8.96
C PHE A 654 -24.55 24.33 -8.87
N VAL A 655 -25.52 23.44 -9.11
CA VAL A 655 -26.94 23.68 -8.82
C VAL A 655 -27.37 22.91 -7.56
N PRO A 656 -28.33 23.42 -6.78
CA PRO A 656 -28.87 22.74 -5.59
C PRO A 656 -29.90 21.64 -5.95
N ASP A 657 -29.57 20.78 -6.92
CA ASP A 657 -30.43 19.67 -7.40
C ASP A 657 -30.65 18.56 -6.36
N ASP A 658 -29.84 18.53 -5.29
CA ASP A 658 -29.93 17.53 -4.24
C ASP A 658 -30.87 17.91 -3.07
N ILE A 659 -31.39 19.13 -3.06
CA ILE A 659 -32.34 19.60 -2.05
C ILE A 659 -33.74 19.11 -2.40
N MET A 660 -34.33 18.30 -1.51
CA MET A 660 -35.67 17.75 -1.72
C MET A 660 -36.78 18.80 -1.57
N ASN A 661 -37.82 18.68 -2.41
CA ASN A 661 -39.07 19.40 -2.21
C ASN A 661 -39.62 19.14 -0.79
N GLY A 662 -40.09 20.21 -0.14
CA GLY A 662 -40.56 20.18 1.25
C GLY A 662 -39.47 20.45 2.29
N ALA A 663 -38.20 20.59 1.90
CA ALA A 663 -37.15 20.93 2.87
C ALA A 663 -37.41 22.30 3.51
N THR A 664 -37.23 22.40 4.82
CA THR A 664 -37.39 23.68 5.53
C THR A 664 -36.21 24.59 5.21
N VAL A 665 -36.49 25.82 4.76
CA VAL A 665 -35.47 26.80 4.38
C VAL A 665 -35.29 27.83 5.50
N TYR A 666 -34.02 28.05 5.88
CA TYR A 666 -33.60 29.12 6.80
C TYR A 666 -32.66 30.07 6.07
N ILE A 667 -33.07 31.33 5.92
CA ILE A 667 -32.24 32.37 5.30
C ILE A 667 -31.49 33.12 6.40
N ARG A 668 -30.16 33.05 6.39
CA ARG A 668 -29.34 33.70 7.41
C ARG A 668 -29.43 35.22 7.29
N GLY A 669 -29.68 35.90 8.41
CA GLY A 669 -29.83 37.36 8.46
C GLY A 669 -31.26 37.85 8.26
N VAL A 670 -32.19 36.95 7.90
CA VAL A 670 -33.61 37.25 7.78
C VAL A 670 -34.35 36.78 9.05
N PRO A 671 -35.37 37.53 9.54
CA PRO A 671 -36.23 37.06 10.63
C PRO A 671 -36.76 35.65 10.39
N ARG A 672 -37.04 34.89 11.47
CA ARG A 672 -37.45 33.47 11.45
C ARG A 672 -38.86 33.26 10.84
N ILE A 673 -39.02 33.57 9.57
CA ILE A 673 -40.14 33.19 8.73
C ILE A 673 -39.86 31.76 8.24
N LYS A 674 -40.89 30.90 8.25
CA LYS A 674 -40.78 29.55 7.72
C LYS A 674 -40.93 29.60 6.19
N TYR A 675 -39.86 29.21 5.49
CA TYR A 675 -39.85 29.04 4.05
C TYR A 675 -39.68 27.56 3.71
N THR A 676 -40.05 27.17 2.49
CA THR A 676 -39.95 25.79 2.00
C THR A 676 -39.20 25.75 0.68
N TRP A 677 -38.44 24.69 0.43
CA TRP A 677 -37.84 24.43 -0.87
C TRP A 677 -38.84 23.70 -1.77
N GLN A 678 -39.08 24.22 -2.96
CA GLN A 678 -40.01 23.64 -3.93
C GLN A 678 -39.56 23.95 -5.36
N ASP A 679 -39.40 22.89 -6.17
CA ASP A 679 -39.10 22.95 -7.60
C ASP A 679 -37.87 23.81 -7.93
N GLY A 680 -36.82 23.65 -7.12
CA GLY A 680 -35.56 24.38 -7.25
C GLY A 680 -35.56 25.81 -6.70
N LYS A 681 -36.64 26.21 -6.01
CA LYS A 681 -36.86 27.59 -5.54
C LYS A 681 -37.23 27.64 -4.06
N VAL A 682 -37.09 28.81 -3.46
CA VAL A 682 -37.59 29.10 -2.12
C VAL A 682 -39.01 29.67 -2.24
N VAL A 683 -39.96 29.09 -1.52
CA VAL A 683 -41.35 29.58 -1.46
C VAL A 683 -41.75 29.93 -0.04
N ASP A 684 -42.67 30.88 0.10
CA ASP A 684 -43.32 31.21 1.37
C ASP A 684 -44.41 30.18 1.73
N LYS A 685 -45.10 30.42 2.85
CA LYS A 685 -46.19 29.57 3.34
C LYS A 685 -47.39 29.47 2.38
N ASP A 686 -47.54 30.44 1.48
CA ASP A 686 -48.64 30.53 0.50
C ASP A 686 -48.20 29.97 -0.86
N GLY A 687 -46.99 29.37 -0.95
CA GLY A 687 -46.43 28.80 -2.17
C GLY A 687 -45.87 29.84 -3.15
N ARG A 688 -45.71 31.10 -2.74
CA ARG A 688 -45.20 32.17 -3.61
C ARG A 688 -43.68 32.16 -3.58
N GLU A 689 -43.06 32.29 -4.76
CA GLU A 689 -41.61 32.37 -4.90
C GLU A 689 -41.04 33.58 -4.15
N VAL A 690 -39.97 33.33 -3.41
CA VAL A 690 -39.25 34.34 -2.62
C VAL A 690 -37.91 34.61 -3.30
N ASP A 691 -37.72 35.87 -3.71
CA ASP A 691 -36.42 36.37 -4.13
C ASP A 691 -35.50 36.51 -2.91
N VAL A 692 -34.66 35.49 -2.71
CA VAL A 692 -33.76 35.38 -1.55
C VAL A 692 -32.76 36.53 -1.50
N ASP A 693 -32.23 36.95 -2.65
CA ASP A 693 -31.23 38.02 -2.74
C ASP A 693 -31.83 39.37 -2.35
N LYS A 694 -33.01 39.67 -2.90
CA LYS A 694 -33.75 40.89 -2.53
C LYS A 694 -34.08 40.91 -1.04
N LEU A 695 -34.44 39.77 -0.47
CA LEU A 695 -34.77 39.65 0.95
C LEU A 695 -33.55 39.85 1.85
N ILE A 696 -32.42 39.20 1.53
CA ILE A 696 -31.15 39.38 2.24
C ILE A 696 -30.69 40.83 2.17
N LYS A 697 -30.73 41.43 0.97
CA LYS A 697 -30.36 42.83 0.76
C LYS A 697 -31.23 43.77 1.60
N ALA A 698 -32.55 43.60 1.58
CA ALA A 698 -33.47 44.43 2.34
C ALA A 698 -33.23 44.37 3.86
N GLU A 699 -32.94 43.18 4.40
CA GLU A 699 -32.60 43.03 5.82
C GLU A 699 -31.23 43.61 6.17
N SER A 700 -30.23 43.46 5.28
CA SER A 700 -28.90 44.05 5.46
C SER A 700 -28.94 45.58 5.54
N GLU A 701 -29.82 46.23 4.74
CA GLU A 701 -30.00 47.69 4.72
C GLU A 701 -30.70 48.20 5.99
N LYS A 702 -31.63 47.42 6.57
CA LYS A 702 -32.24 47.74 7.87
C LYS A 702 -31.23 47.76 9.00
N VAL A 703 -30.23 46.88 8.96
CA VAL A 703 -29.16 46.84 9.98
C VAL A 703 -28.21 48.03 9.85
N LYS A 704 -27.90 48.47 8.62
CA LYS A 704 -27.05 49.64 8.37
C LYS A 704 -27.70 50.95 8.80
N ASN A 705 -29.03 51.03 8.72
CA ASN A 705 -29.81 52.22 9.09
C ASN A 705 -30.73 51.93 10.28
N PRO A 706 -30.20 51.76 11.50
CA PRO A 706 -31.03 51.51 12.67
C PRO A 706 -32.00 52.69 12.85
N LYS A 707 -33.30 52.42 12.91
CA LYS A 707 -34.31 53.47 13.16
C LYS A 707 -33.88 54.27 14.41
N PRO A 708 -33.89 55.62 14.35
CA PRO A 708 -33.53 56.43 15.51
C PRO A 708 -34.43 56.02 16.68
N LYS A 709 -33.82 55.69 17.82
CA LYS A 709 -34.56 55.36 19.04
C LYS A 709 -35.46 56.55 19.35
N ARG A 710 -36.80 56.37 19.30
CA ARG A 710 -37.74 57.36 19.83
C ARG A 710 -37.39 57.57 21.30
N LYS A 711 -37.04 58.81 21.64
CA LYS A 711 -36.76 59.25 23.01
C LYS A 711 -38.02 59.17 23.87
#